data_AF-A0A812QDN3-F1
#
_entry.id   AF-A0A812QDN3-F1
#
_cell.length_a   1.000
_cell.length_b   1.000
_cell.length_c   1.000
_cell.angle_alpha   90.00
_cell.angle_beta   90.00
_cell.angle_gamma   90.00
#
_symmetry.space_group_name_H-M   'P 1'
#
loop_
_entity.id
_entity.type
_entity.pdbx_description
1 polymer ?
#
loop_
_entity_poly.entity_id
_entity_poly.type
_entity_poly.pdbx_seq_one_letter_code
_entity_poly.pdbx_strand_id
1 'polypeptide(L)'
;MALRWFFRVMVCLVASRGASTTCLPEAIPAAERSHIKALDGTDIPIGFFQGAWESSYLTSDIARILVEEVLGYQTWLHPEDGRSAVTTPYALAGCLDFNNATNQQCGINETRLHVCVDCWAASYAAVVEDMKETYSHLVPVDLGSMGYDGEESMYVAKGVLQQALDAEGLTLDFYRGYNLTHHNPKQYFDDINAINLQDLFLCEETDFYKPESMAAYARWTGDAAGLRVLANGNYAAKCHADKWWISPQCRSDTSTCIPVITAGVGWKLQAMMFWSTTYGLPTAIAVANSWGNYVSIVSTMRILYYWWVPDATFITQQPQFITFPPYSASEWAQGNMRTAASGTYISKAVSSNFANQAPRVSSFISKVNFELGELMDLLLTIASGTLRYDVACRWVRDNKPRWQEWLPIETNCITGFGLADAAGSFVMDRANATSCEVCTPGKFSQEYLDNTAATRRCVPCAPGTSQEKSAATSCTPCQPGSYTDSHGRETCNVCDQGSYQVLEGQTGCTTCDEARTTLLLAASRREDCVCRQGLIEASLGVCVSCSEGLSCPKGSTVERLRNSSSEERPEVLPMYFSSMEAPLEIYRCQSHCPGGAPGSCDGGRVGYTCSECPENFYSTGNQCAKCGVALPALWILGLGIVVCGIFSSYYLLTSSYTAKASVLTCTTCSFGMMVSLFQNLGVIQTVSVPWPNGLKDFLGFFQIFLLDLDSLGFSCVAGGPVHRFAGNCAFFFVVLSGLVATAFLTNLLLPRRLSWLAWQKYKTMSTIGQFCQVSFTTMTNIGLVPFMCYRHPAGSESVLKYSDVFCNSAEHTLMQLLGTAVLALSGAFLSSCFFFAWKAPSWSGKAIQGGVRFLIFRFRPNVWWFGLVLLTRGPLLSMPAVAAPNMPAVQFVFLLGILLLSLQLQIWYLPWKAPILNLVDGVTNLLLVMLLAIGLGRLGPDPEDGPAVLDSLAAAISAMMMSVLGLMLLLAIAALFYKKALGSNDELWIMNLGKPVPSKDFCDNLTNFIQSQKDMQEKEVRQVVEALCVYDYRDVNASIVLLSTELGFRSKLTDALAMRRITSFASFSSVPAGNKTQETDAKAENVSEEDTCLESNQDVAEAAVLKMELHAEETRTEWA
;
A
#
# COMPACT_ATOMS: atom_id res chain seq x y z
N MET A 1 -16.01 -17.35 74.30
CA MET A 1 -16.00 -16.36 73.19
C MET A 1 -15.91 -14.90 73.67
N ALA A 2 -16.69 -14.46 74.67
CA ALA A 2 -16.76 -13.04 75.10
C ALA A 2 -15.41 -12.32 75.33
N LEU A 3 -14.41 -12.95 75.96
CA LEU A 3 -13.11 -12.30 76.26
C LEU A 3 -12.35 -11.78 75.02
N ARG A 4 -12.49 -12.41 73.85
CA ARG A 4 -11.82 -11.96 72.62
C ARG A 4 -12.45 -10.68 72.03
N TRP A 5 -13.68 -10.34 72.41
CA TRP A 5 -14.30 -9.06 72.06
C TRP A 5 -13.80 -7.94 72.97
N PHE A 6 -13.74 -8.18 74.28
CA PHE A 6 -13.29 -7.19 75.26
C PHE A 6 -11.87 -6.68 75.00
N PHE A 7 -10.94 -7.58 74.64
CA PHE A 7 -9.55 -7.17 74.31
C PHE A 7 -9.46 -6.33 73.03
N ARG A 8 -10.26 -6.62 71.99
CA ARG A 8 -10.31 -5.78 70.78
C ARG A 8 -10.90 -4.40 71.07
N VAL A 9 -11.97 -4.33 71.86
CA VAL A 9 -12.59 -3.06 72.27
C VAL A 9 -11.63 -2.22 73.13
N MET A 10 -10.88 -2.84 74.05
CA MET A 10 -9.94 -2.10 74.91
C MET A 10 -8.71 -1.58 74.13
N VAL A 11 -8.19 -2.34 73.15
CA VAL A 11 -7.12 -1.84 72.26
C VAL A 11 -7.61 -0.66 71.43
N CYS A 12 -8.83 -0.71 70.88
CA CYS A 12 -9.41 0.43 70.15
C CYS A 12 -9.70 1.65 71.04
N LEU A 13 -10.00 1.47 72.33
CA LEU A 13 -10.28 2.57 73.27
C LEU A 13 -9.02 3.22 73.89
N VAL A 14 -7.84 2.62 73.72
CA VAL A 14 -6.56 3.27 74.05
C VAL A 14 -5.94 3.93 72.79
N ALA A 15 -6.15 3.34 71.61
CA ALA A 15 -5.73 3.90 70.32
C ALA A 15 -6.64 5.03 69.79
N SER A 16 -7.34 5.76 70.67
CA SER A 16 -8.27 6.84 70.33
C SER A 16 -8.03 8.15 71.10
N ARG A 17 -6.77 8.41 71.49
CA ARG A 17 -6.22 9.76 71.29
C ARG A 17 -5.88 9.87 69.79
N GLY A 18 -6.35 10.82 69.01
CA GLY A 18 -7.15 12.00 69.34
C GLY A 18 -6.33 13.26 69.08
N ALA A 19 -6.58 13.89 67.93
CA ALA A 19 -5.86 15.01 67.33
C ALA A 19 -4.40 14.72 66.89
N SER A 20 -3.97 15.51 65.91
CA SER A 20 -2.58 15.61 65.47
C SER A 20 -1.74 16.30 66.55
N THR A 21 -0.87 15.55 67.21
CA THR A 21 0.26 16.13 67.95
C THR A 21 1.42 16.33 66.99
N THR A 22 1.36 17.41 66.21
CA THR A 22 2.56 17.88 65.50
C THR A 22 3.61 18.29 66.52
N CYS A 23 4.88 18.07 66.18
CA CYS A 23 5.99 18.44 67.04
C CYS A 23 6.12 19.97 67.18
N LEU A 24 5.94 20.68 66.06
CA LEU A 24 5.97 22.14 65.99
C LEU A 24 4.54 22.73 66.06
N PRO A 25 4.36 23.90 66.72
CA PRO A 25 3.10 24.62 66.72
C PRO A 25 2.83 25.39 65.40
N GLU A 26 3.86 25.54 64.57
CA GLU A 26 3.84 26.17 63.25
C GLU A 26 3.77 25.12 62.11
N ALA A 27 3.52 23.85 62.45
CA ALA A 27 3.61 22.72 61.51
C ALA A 27 2.55 22.74 60.41
N ILE A 28 2.95 22.34 59.20
CA ILE A 28 2.03 22.09 58.08
C ILE A 28 1.08 20.93 58.45
N PRO A 29 -0.26 21.14 58.44
CA PRO A 29 -1.24 20.12 58.78
C PRO A 29 -1.13 18.89 57.88
N ALA A 30 -1.34 17.69 58.44
CA ALA A 30 -1.18 16.44 57.69
C ALA A 30 -2.06 16.32 56.43
N ALA A 31 -3.20 17.02 56.38
CA ALA A 31 -4.09 17.08 55.22
C ALA A 31 -3.61 18.02 54.09
N GLU A 32 -2.67 18.93 54.38
CA GLU A 32 -2.11 19.89 53.43
C GLU A 32 -0.74 19.43 52.88
N ARG A 33 -0.22 18.29 53.37
CA ARG A 33 1.06 17.73 52.95
C ARG A 33 0.97 17.07 51.58
N SER A 34 1.85 17.50 50.69
CA SER A 34 1.99 17.03 49.32
C SER A 34 2.56 15.61 49.23
N HIS A 35 2.21 14.91 48.15
CA HIS A 35 2.85 13.66 47.73
C HIS A 35 3.90 13.97 46.66
N ILE A 36 4.83 13.05 46.43
CA ILE A 36 5.72 13.07 45.27
C ILE A 36 5.13 12.22 44.15
N LYS A 37 5.50 12.51 42.90
CA LYS A 37 5.07 11.72 41.74
C LYS A 37 6.01 10.55 41.49
N ALA A 38 5.45 9.34 41.37
CA ALA A 38 6.14 8.17 40.85
C ALA A 38 6.35 8.29 39.33
N LEU A 39 7.13 7.36 38.76
CA LEU A 39 7.45 7.33 37.31
C LEU A 39 6.22 7.08 36.40
N ASP A 40 5.13 6.54 36.96
CA ASP A 40 3.85 6.33 36.26
C ASP A 40 2.83 7.47 36.50
N GLY A 41 3.18 8.47 37.31
CA GLY A 41 2.31 9.61 37.67
C GLY A 41 1.44 9.39 38.91
N THR A 42 1.53 8.25 39.61
CA THR A 42 0.85 8.04 40.90
C THR A 42 1.42 8.94 42.00
N ASP A 43 0.58 9.23 43.00
CA ASP A 43 0.95 10.00 44.20
C ASP A 43 1.46 9.07 45.30
N ILE A 44 2.74 9.17 45.67
CA ILE A 44 3.38 8.35 46.69
C ILE A 44 4.06 9.22 47.78
N PRO A 45 4.17 8.72 49.03
CA PRO A 45 4.90 9.40 50.10
C PRO A 45 6.42 9.19 49.97
N ILE A 46 7.19 10.10 50.56
CA ILE A 46 8.66 10.01 50.63
C ILE A 46 9.05 8.94 51.66
N GLY A 47 9.38 7.74 51.20
CA GLY A 47 9.88 6.68 52.07
C GLY A 47 11.31 6.92 52.56
N PHE A 48 11.51 6.84 53.87
CA PHE A 48 12.82 6.83 54.52
C PHE A 48 13.26 5.38 54.79
N PHE A 49 14.50 5.06 54.42
CA PHE A 49 15.18 3.82 54.82
C PHE A 49 15.77 3.99 56.21
N GLN A 50 15.49 3.04 57.10
CA GLN A 50 16.11 2.94 58.41
C GLN A 50 16.96 1.66 58.47
N GLY A 51 18.22 1.80 58.90
CA GLY A 51 19.08 0.68 59.26
C GLY A 51 18.77 0.16 60.65
N ALA A 52 19.04 -1.10 60.91
CA ALA A 52 18.77 -1.76 62.19
C ALA A 52 19.76 -1.37 63.34
N TRP A 53 20.01 -0.07 63.52
CA TRP A 53 20.89 0.53 64.54
C TRP A 53 20.35 1.90 65.00
N GLU A 54 20.51 2.26 66.29
CA GLU A 54 19.67 3.30 66.90
C GLU A 54 19.95 4.73 66.39
N SER A 55 21.18 5.01 65.94
CA SER A 55 21.54 6.26 65.26
C SER A 55 20.76 6.47 63.96
N SER A 56 20.61 5.42 63.13
CA SER A 56 19.83 5.49 61.88
C SER A 56 18.34 5.76 62.15
N TYR A 57 17.77 5.13 63.18
CA TYR A 57 16.39 5.40 63.54
C TYR A 57 16.19 6.85 63.98
N LEU A 58 17.03 7.36 64.88
CA LEU A 58 16.90 8.71 65.46
C LEU A 58 17.14 9.81 64.41
N THR A 59 18.20 9.74 63.62
CA THR A 59 18.50 10.75 62.59
C THR A 59 17.41 10.77 61.51
N SER A 60 16.88 9.59 61.14
CA SER A 60 15.75 9.48 60.23
C SER A 60 14.47 10.07 60.81
N ASP A 61 14.12 9.80 62.07
CA ASP A 61 12.93 10.40 62.71
C ASP A 61 13.04 11.94 62.80
N ILE A 62 14.22 12.50 63.09
CA ILE A 62 14.47 13.95 63.07
C ILE A 62 14.27 14.53 61.66
N ALA A 63 14.91 13.93 60.65
CA ALA A 63 14.79 14.39 59.26
C ALA A 63 13.34 14.27 58.75
N ARG A 64 12.64 13.20 59.13
CA ARG A 64 11.25 12.93 58.76
C ARG A 64 10.29 13.95 59.35
N ILE A 65 10.44 14.34 60.63
CA ILE A 65 9.64 15.41 61.26
C ILE A 65 9.80 16.73 60.50
N LEU A 66 11.02 17.09 60.09
CA LEU A 66 11.29 18.34 59.35
C LEU A 66 10.72 18.30 57.91
N VAL A 67 10.82 17.16 57.23
CA VAL A 67 10.21 16.96 55.90
C VAL A 67 8.68 17.02 55.96
N GLU A 68 8.08 16.49 57.03
CA GLU A 68 6.64 16.51 57.25
C GLU A 68 6.08 17.88 57.66
N GLU A 69 6.67 18.50 58.67
CA GLU A 69 6.09 19.66 59.35
C GLU A 69 6.57 21.01 58.81
N VAL A 70 7.76 21.05 58.18
CA VAL A 70 8.37 22.29 57.67
C VAL A 70 8.42 22.31 56.14
N LEU A 71 8.73 21.19 55.48
CA LEU A 71 8.75 21.11 54.02
C LEU A 71 7.42 20.64 53.40
N GLY A 72 6.48 20.12 54.19
CA GLY A 72 5.11 19.87 53.76
C GLY A 72 4.93 18.65 52.84
N TYR A 73 5.71 17.59 53.04
CA TYR A 73 5.57 16.32 52.30
C TYR A 73 5.03 15.20 53.20
N GLN A 74 4.29 14.25 52.62
CA GLN A 74 3.98 12.99 53.32
C GLN A 74 5.18 12.06 53.26
N THR A 75 5.43 11.34 54.35
CA THR A 75 6.54 10.39 54.46
C THR A 75 6.07 8.98 54.81
N TRP A 76 6.95 8.01 54.65
CA TRP A 76 6.69 6.60 54.94
C TRP A 76 7.93 5.91 55.50
N LEU A 77 7.73 4.80 56.21
CA LEU A 77 8.78 3.92 56.73
C LEU A 77 8.45 2.48 56.32
N HIS A 78 9.47 1.72 55.93
CA HIS A 78 9.31 0.31 55.59
C HIS A 78 8.98 -0.51 56.85
N PRO A 79 8.10 -1.55 56.78
CA PRO A 79 7.79 -2.40 57.93
C PRO A 79 8.90 -3.43 58.27
N GLU A 80 9.97 -3.50 57.47
CA GLU A 80 11.21 -4.23 57.79
C GLU A 80 12.42 -3.30 57.66
N ASP A 81 13.32 -3.33 58.62
CA ASP A 81 14.53 -2.52 58.66
C ASP A 81 15.67 -3.10 57.80
N GLY A 82 16.64 -2.26 57.42
CA GLY A 82 17.86 -2.69 56.74
C GLY A 82 18.79 -3.44 57.67
N ARG A 83 18.97 -4.75 57.47
CA ARG A 83 19.76 -5.63 58.36
C ARG A 83 21.27 -5.39 58.32
N SER A 84 21.75 -4.59 57.37
CA SER A 84 23.15 -4.16 57.21
C SER A 84 23.23 -3.01 56.23
N ALA A 85 24.23 -2.12 56.35
CA ALA A 85 24.45 -1.02 55.42
C ALA A 85 24.67 -1.46 53.96
N VAL A 86 25.08 -2.71 53.70
CA VAL A 86 25.16 -3.25 52.33
C VAL A 86 23.80 -3.36 51.62
N THR A 87 22.69 -3.27 52.38
CA THR A 87 21.32 -3.30 51.84
C THR A 87 20.83 -1.93 51.37
N THR A 88 21.47 -0.83 51.81
CA THR A 88 21.05 0.55 51.51
C THR A 88 20.97 0.85 50.02
N PRO A 89 21.95 0.46 49.16
CA PRO A 89 21.86 0.74 47.73
C PRO A 89 20.68 0.03 47.06
N TYR A 90 20.42 -1.22 47.44
CA TYR A 90 19.31 -2.02 46.91
C TYR A 90 17.94 -1.49 47.38
N ALA A 91 17.84 -0.99 48.60
CA ALA A 91 16.64 -0.32 49.09
C ALA A 91 16.34 0.95 48.28
N LEU A 92 17.34 1.82 48.08
CA LEU A 92 17.23 3.06 47.32
C LEU A 92 17.06 2.85 45.79
N ALA A 93 17.44 1.68 45.26
CA ALA A 93 17.16 1.28 43.88
C ALA A 93 15.77 0.61 43.70
N GLY A 94 15.00 0.41 44.78
CA GLY A 94 13.67 -0.19 44.72
C GLY A 94 13.66 -1.71 44.47
N CYS A 95 14.62 -2.45 45.01
CA CYS A 95 14.64 -3.91 44.89
C CYS A 95 13.60 -4.59 45.80
N LEU A 96 12.92 -5.63 45.28
CA LEU A 96 11.81 -6.32 45.97
C LEU A 96 12.17 -6.92 47.35
N ASP A 97 13.38 -7.44 47.50
CA ASP A 97 13.93 -7.98 48.75
C ASP A 97 15.34 -7.42 48.94
N PHE A 98 15.43 -6.17 49.40
CA PHE A 98 16.71 -5.48 49.61
C PHE A 98 17.56 -6.10 50.73
N ASN A 99 16.96 -6.91 51.61
CA ASN A 99 17.65 -7.63 52.68
C ASN A 99 18.33 -8.94 52.20
N ASN A 100 18.14 -9.36 50.94
CA ASN A 100 18.63 -10.63 50.40
C ASN A 100 19.45 -10.44 49.12
N ALA A 101 20.76 -10.72 49.21
CA ALA A 101 21.71 -10.60 48.11
C ALA A 101 21.45 -11.53 46.89
N THR A 102 20.56 -12.52 47.01
CA THR A 102 20.38 -13.57 45.98
C THR A 102 19.12 -13.44 45.11
N ASN A 103 18.19 -12.54 45.45
CA ASN A 103 16.89 -12.39 44.78
C ASN A 103 16.59 -10.93 44.39
N GLN A 104 17.60 -10.23 43.91
CA GLN A 104 17.59 -8.76 43.76
C GLN A 104 16.95 -8.31 42.45
N GLN A 105 15.63 -8.42 42.39
CA GLN A 105 14.80 -7.85 41.33
C GLN A 105 14.61 -6.35 41.57
N CYS A 106 15.50 -5.54 41.01
CA CYS A 106 15.55 -4.09 41.14
C CYS A 106 14.86 -3.39 39.96
N GLY A 107 14.18 -2.25 40.21
CA GLY A 107 13.49 -1.47 39.18
C GLY A 107 12.25 -2.12 38.54
N ILE A 108 11.81 -3.29 39.00
CA ILE A 108 10.59 -3.95 38.49
C ILE A 108 9.31 -3.28 39.01
N ASN A 109 9.38 -2.65 40.19
CA ASN A 109 8.30 -1.88 40.81
C ASN A 109 8.76 -0.44 41.11
N GLU A 110 7.81 0.42 41.49
CA GLU A 110 8.06 1.75 42.07
C GLU A 110 9.16 1.72 43.14
N THR A 111 10.15 2.60 43.03
CA THR A 111 11.07 2.89 44.13
C THR A 111 10.29 3.54 45.26
N ARG A 112 10.08 2.83 46.38
CA ARG A 112 9.35 3.36 47.54
C ARG A 112 10.23 3.92 48.65
N LEU A 113 11.50 3.51 48.72
CA LEU A 113 12.50 4.06 49.63
C LEU A 113 13.39 5.03 48.87
N HIS A 114 13.38 6.29 49.31
CA HIS A 114 13.90 7.44 48.55
C HIS A 114 15.06 8.13 49.25
N VAL A 115 15.13 8.05 50.58
CA VAL A 115 16.08 8.78 51.42
C VAL A 115 16.68 7.85 52.47
N CYS A 116 17.99 7.90 52.64
CA CYS A 116 18.73 7.38 53.80
C CYS A 116 19.56 8.55 54.37
N VAL A 117 19.58 8.70 55.70
CA VAL A 117 20.37 9.75 56.41
C VAL A 117 21.38 9.18 57.41
N ASP A 118 21.59 7.87 57.40
CA ASP A 118 22.62 7.20 58.20
C ASP A 118 23.10 5.98 57.40
N CYS A 119 24.00 6.24 56.45
CA CYS A 119 24.41 5.29 55.42
C CYS A 119 25.93 5.09 55.50
N TRP A 120 26.40 3.87 55.83
CA TRP A 120 27.83 3.60 56.00
C TRP A 120 28.52 3.42 54.64
N ALA A 121 28.95 4.52 54.04
CA ALA A 121 29.41 4.59 52.64
C ALA A 121 30.53 3.59 52.30
N ALA A 122 31.54 3.45 53.15
CA ALA A 122 32.63 2.49 52.93
C ALA A 122 32.16 1.03 52.93
N SER A 123 31.08 0.71 53.65
CA SER A 123 30.54 -0.66 53.73
C SER A 123 29.84 -1.09 52.44
N TYR A 124 29.24 -0.15 51.69
CA TYR A 124 28.50 -0.45 50.46
C TYR A 124 29.15 0.05 49.16
N ALA A 125 30.34 0.67 49.21
CA ALA A 125 31.02 1.18 48.02
C ALA A 125 31.20 0.12 46.90
N ALA A 126 31.56 -1.12 47.27
CA ALA A 126 31.70 -2.23 46.31
C ALA A 126 30.35 -2.65 45.68
N VAL A 127 29.24 -2.58 46.43
CA VAL A 127 27.89 -2.80 45.90
C VAL A 127 27.51 -1.70 44.90
N VAL A 128 27.90 -0.45 45.16
CA VAL A 128 27.63 0.67 44.25
C VAL A 128 28.42 0.53 42.94
N GLU A 129 29.62 -0.06 42.93
CA GLU A 129 30.31 -0.38 41.67
C GLU A 129 29.62 -1.52 40.90
N ASP A 130 29.26 -2.63 41.55
CA ASP A 130 28.51 -3.75 40.95
C ASP A 130 27.16 -3.30 40.34
N MET A 131 26.46 -2.40 41.05
CA MET A 131 25.23 -1.79 40.55
C MET A 131 25.43 -0.83 39.38
N LYS A 132 26.64 -0.31 39.11
CA LYS A 132 26.90 0.45 37.87
C LYS A 132 26.97 -0.46 36.65
N GLU A 133 27.46 -1.69 36.79
CA GLU A 133 27.48 -2.67 35.69
C GLU A 133 26.07 -3.20 35.41
N THR A 134 25.32 -3.55 36.47
CA THR A 134 24.01 -4.22 36.32
C THR A 134 22.82 -3.25 36.22
N TYR A 135 22.84 -2.13 36.96
CA TYR A 135 21.68 -1.25 37.19
C TYR A 135 22.03 0.24 37.06
N SER A 136 22.85 0.62 36.07
CA SER A 136 23.48 1.94 35.89
C SER A 136 22.59 3.19 36.07
N HIS A 137 21.28 3.09 35.83
CA HIS A 137 20.31 4.19 35.94
C HIS A 137 19.55 4.25 37.28
N LEU A 138 19.72 3.23 38.14
CA LEU A 138 19.11 3.13 39.47
C LEU A 138 20.13 3.36 40.61
N VAL A 139 21.40 3.57 40.27
CA VAL A 139 22.49 3.82 41.23
C VAL A 139 22.14 5.04 42.11
N PRO A 140 22.06 4.88 43.44
CA PRO A 140 21.73 5.98 44.35
C PRO A 140 22.77 7.11 44.34
N VAL A 141 22.30 8.32 44.60
CA VAL A 141 23.14 9.53 44.68
C VAL A 141 23.55 9.77 46.12
N ASP A 142 24.86 9.79 46.36
CA ASP A 142 25.44 10.23 47.64
C ASP A 142 25.39 11.76 47.73
N LEU A 143 24.88 12.27 48.85
CA LEU A 143 24.74 13.72 49.14
C LEU A 143 25.74 14.20 50.21
N GLY A 144 26.76 13.40 50.51
CA GLY A 144 27.87 13.74 51.39
C GLY A 144 27.63 13.42 52.88
N SER A 145 28.63 13.76 53.70
CA SER A 145 28.66 13.43 55.13
C SER A 145 27.57 14.11 55.96
N MET A 146 27.08 13.38 56.96
CA MET A 146 26.22 13.83 58.06
C MET A 146 26.95 14.68 59.11
N GLY A 147 28.22 15.04 58.89
CA GLY A 147 29.02 15.88 59.79
C GLY A 147 29.90 15.11 60.78
N TYR A 148 29.83 13.78 60.76
CA TYR A 148 30.65 12.90 61.58
C TYR A 148 31.06 11.63 60.83
N ASP A 149 32.16 11.03 61.30
CA ASP A 149 32.61 9.71 60.85
C ASP A 149 32.13 8.64 61.84
N GLY A 150 31.71 7.50 61.29
CA GLY A 150 31.49 6.27 62.03
C GLY A 150 32.77 5.45 62.11
N GLU A 151 33.08 4.97 63.32
CA GLU A 151 34.25 4.13 63.58
C GLU A 151 33.81 2.72 63.94
N GLU A 152 34.47 1.72 63.34
CA GLU A 152 34.23 0.28 63.59
C GLU A 152 35.58 -0.44 63.86
N SER A 153 35.69 -1.08 65.03
CA SER A 153 36.97 -1.62 65.55
C SER A 153 36.77 -2.78 66.52
N MET A 154 37.86 -3.26 67.12
CA MET A 154 37.84 -4.10 68.32
C MET A 154 37.82 -3.19 69.56
N TYR A 155 36.95 -3.51 70.53
CA TYR A 155 36.69 -2.74 71.74
C TYR A 155 36.85 -3.58 73.01
N VAL A 156 37.08 -2.89 74.12
CA VAL A 156 37.12 -3.41 75.49
C VAL A 156 36.20 -2.59 76.39
N ALA A 157 35.53 -3.22 77.36
CA ALA A 157 34.73 -2.52 78.35
C ALA A 157 35.62 -1.71 79.31
N LYS A 158 35.26 -0.46 79.63
CA LYS A 158 36.11 0.44 80.44
C LYS A 158 36.39 -0.09 81.84
N GLY A 159 35.49 -0.90 82.42
CA GLY A 159 35.73 -1.56 83.70
C GLY A 159 36.94 -2.50 83.68
N VAL A 160 37.15 -3.20 82.55
CA VAL A 160 38.31 -4.09 82.34
C VAL A 160 39.58 -3.27 82.13
N LEU A 161 39.51 -2.20 81.33
CA LEU A 161 40.62 -1.25 81.14
C LEU A 161 41.07 -0.64 82.48
N GLN A 162 40.13 -0.11 83.28
CA GLN A 162 40.45 0.52 84.56
C GLN A 162 41.02 -0.50 85.55
N GLN A 163 40.50 -1.73 85.60
CA GLN A 163 41.03 -2.79 86.46
C GLN A 163 42.50 -3.13 86.11
N ALA A 164 42.88 -3.08 84.84
CA ALA A 164 44.25 -3.31 84.38
C ALA A 164 45.18 -2.11 84.62
N LEU A 165 44.66 -0.90 84.42
CA LEU A 165 45.35 0.37 84.67
C LEU A 165 45.66 0.57 86.17
N ASP A 166 44.70 0.29 87.04
CA ASP A 166 44.85 0.44 88.50
C ASP A 166 45.77 -0.63 89.12
N ALA A 167 45.86 -1.81 88.50
CA ALA A 167 46.62 -2.94 89.02
C ALA A 167 48.08 -3.00 88.53
N GLU A 168 48.33 -2.76 87.23
CA GLU A 168 49.66 -2.88 86.61
C GLU A 168 50.06 -1.65 85.78
N GLY A 169 49.22 -0.60 85.69
CA GLY A 169 49.44 0.51 84.76
C GLY A 169 49.18 0.15 83.30
N LEU A 170 48.46 -0.95 83.04
CA LEU A 170 48.36 -1.56 81.71
C LEU A 170 47.24 -0.95 80.85
N THR A 171 47.64 -0.27 79.76
CA THR A 171 46.75 0.36 78.78
C THR A 171 46.21 -0.64 77.75
N LEU A 172 45.07 -1.27 78.08
CA LEU A 172 44.35 -2.23 77.22
C LEU A 172 43.59 -1.57 76.04
N ASP A 173 43.57 -0.24 75.98
CA ASP A 173 43.10 0.61 74.89
C ASP A 173 44.14 0.79 73.76
N PHE A 174 45.35 0.25 73.92
CA PHE A 174 46.40 0.28 72.91
C PHE A 174 46.93 -1.12 72.61
N TYR A 175 47.15 -1.44 71.33
CA TYR A 175 47.49 -2.81 70.90
C TYR A 175 48.71 -3.42 71.60
N ARG A 176 49.66 -2.60 72.07
CA ARG A 176 50.87 -3.08 72.77
C ARG A 176 50.63 -3.54 74.21
N GLY A 177 49.51 -3.17 74.83
CA GLY A 177 49.11 -3.65 76.16
C GLY A 177 48.81 -5.15 76.22
N TYR A 178 48.68 -5.80 75.06
CA TYR A 178 48.42 -7.24 74.96
C TYR A 178 49.69 -8.11 74.82
N ASN A 179 50.87 -7.51 74.82
CA ASN A 179 52.12 -8.22 74.55
C ASN A 179 52.59 -9.09 75.73
N LEU A 180 52.52 -10.42 75.54
CA LEU A 180 52.92 -11.46 76.49
C LEU A 180 54.38 -11.39 76.97
N THR A 181 55.29 -10.65 76.30
CA THR A 181 56.69 -10.56 76.76
C THR A 181 56.87 -9.71 78.03
N HIS A 182 55.84 -8.95 78.44
CA HIS A 182 55.93 -8.02 79.56
C HIS A 182 54.76 -8.12 80.56
N HIS A 183 53.54 -8.41 80.10
CA HIS A 183 52.34 -8.50 80.94
C HIS A 183 51.48 -9.71 80.56
N ASN A 184 50.62 -10.16 81.48
CA ASN A 184 49.63 -11.20 81.21
C ASN A 184 48.21 -10.62 81.16
N PRO A 185 47.75 -10.07 80.01
CA PRO A 185 46.45 -9.41 79.92
C PRO A 185 45.27 -10.33 80.22
N LYS A 186 45.42 -11.66 80.03
CA LYS A 186 44.36 -12.67 80.21
C LYS A 186 43.67 -12.61 81.59
N GLN A 187 44.36 -12.20 82.66
CA GLN A 187 43.77 -12.15 84.01
C GLN A 187 42.57 -11.19 84.16
N TYR A 188 42.48 -10.19 83.29
CA TYR A 188 41.38 -9.22 83.27
C TYR A 188 40.17 -9.67 82.43
N PHE A 189 40.30 -10.78 81.70
CA PHE A 189 39.26 -11.33 80.82
C PHE A 189 38.76 -12.68 81.32
N ASP A 190 37.60 -13.10 80.81
CA ASP A 190 37.01 -14.41 81.10
C ASP A 190 37.58 -15.50 80.15
N ASP A 191 37.08 -16.73 80.28
CA ASP A 191 37.58 -17.87 79.50
C ASP A 191 36.73 -18.24 78.28
N ILE A 192 37.37 -18.75 77.23
CA ILE A 192 36.67 -19.20 76.02
C ILE A 192 35.68 -20.34 76.32
N ASN A 193 35.93 -21.13 77.37
CA ASN A 193 35.05 -22.19 77.84
C ASN A 193 33.87 -21.68 78.70
N ALA A 194 33.85 -20.39 79.08
CA ALA A 194 32.69 -19.77 79.74
C ALA A 194 31.56 -19.43 78.76
N ILE A 195 31.88 -19.34 77.46
CA ILE A 195 30.92 -19.07 76.38
C ILE A 195 30.36 -20.39 75.85
N ASN A 196 29.03 -20.50 75.83
CA ASN A 196 28.33 -21.67 75.31
C ASN A 196 28.51 -21.80 73.78
N LEU A 197 29.06 -22.92 73.32
CA LEU A 197 29.33 -23.18 71.90
C LEU A 197 28.07 -23.25 71.02
N GLN A 198 26.88 -23.41 71.60
CA GLN A 198 25.62 -23.34 70.85
C GLN A 198 25.27 -21.90 70.43
N ASP A 199 25.78 -20.90 71.13
CA ASP A 199 25.48 -19.47 70.90
C ASP A 199 26.39 -18.85 69.81
N LEU A 200 27.23 -19.67 69.16
CA LEU A 200 28.20 -19.30 68.13
C LEU A 200 27.91 -20.00 66.79
N PHE A 201 28.17 -19.36 65.65
CA PHE A 201 28.12 -19.99 64.32
C PHE A 201 29.29 -20.96 64.09
N LEU A 202 29.12 -21.98 63.24
CA LEU A 202 30.25 -22.77 62.73
C LEU A 202 31.14 -21.88 61.86
N CYS A 203 32.46 -22.10 61.89
CA CYS A 203 33.36 -21.34 61.03
C CYS A 203 33.08 -21.51 59.53
N GLU A 204 32.43 -22.60 59.13
CA GLU A 204 32.00 -22.86 57.74
C GLU A 204 30.78 -22.01 57.30
N GLU A 205 30.04 -21.44 58.26
CA GLU A 205 28.85 -20.59 58.05
C GLU A 205 29.19 -19.08 58.03
N THR A 206 30.49 -18.72 58.08
CA THR A 206 30.97 -17.37 58.39
C THR A 206 32.09 -16.90 57.46
N ASP A 207 32.47 -15.63 57.60
CA ASP A 207 33.57 -14.97 56.89
C ASP A 207 34.95 -15.64 57.07
N PHE A 208 35.12 -16.55 58.05
CA PHE A 208 36.25 -17.49 58.14
C PHE A 208 36.42 -18.38 56.90
N TYR A 209 35.39 -18.52 56.06
CA TYR A 209 35.37 -19.36 54.86
C TYR A 209 35.54 -18.61 53.53
N LYS A 210 35.82 -17.29 53.55
CA LYS A 210 36.09 -16.50 52.32
C LYS A 210 37.51 -16.76 51.77
N PRO A 211 37.69 -17.45 50.62
CA PRO A 211 38.99 -17.95 50.20
C PRO A 211 40.05 -16.88 49.94
N GLU A 212 39.64 -15.80 49.28
CA GLU A 212 40.53 -14.69 48.89
C GLU A 212 41.07 -13.95 50.12
N SER A 213 40.20 -13.72 51.11
CA SER A 213 40.56 -13.14 52.41
C SER A 213 41.57 -14.02 53.15
N MET A 214 41.38 -15.33 53.14
CA MET A 214 42.29 -16.29 53.81
C MET A 214 43.62 -16.43 53.07
N ALA A 215 43.62 -16.35 51.74
CA ALA A 215 44.85 -16.29 50.94
C ALA A 215 45.63 -14.97 51.18
N ALA A 216 44.93 -13.84 51.29
CA ALA A 216 45.53 -12.55 51.65
C ALA A 216 46.12 -12.57 53.07
N TYR A 217 45.39 -13.13 54.04
CA TYR A 217 45.89 -13.36 55.40
C TYR A 217 47.17 -14.22 55.41
N ALA A 218 47.19 -15.35 54.70
CA ALA A 218 48.38 -16.21 54.57
C ALA A 218 49.57 -15.42 54.00
N ARG A 219 49.36 -14.69 52.91
CA ARG A 219 50.38 -13.92 52.19
C ARG A 219 51.01 -12.81 53.02
N TRP A 220 50.21 -12.09 53.81
CA TRP A 220 50.67 -10.88 54.51
C TRP A 220 51.07 -11.10 55.98
N THR A 221 50.61 -12.19 56.61
CA THR A 221 50.99 -12.54 57.99
C THR A 221 51.99 -13.71 58.09
N GLY A 222 52.03 -14.59 57.08
CA GLY A 222 52.82 -15.83 57.11
C GLY A 222 52.23 -16.96 57.95
N ASP A 223 51.09 -16.75 58.64
CA ASP A 223 50.49 -17.73 59.54
C ASP A 223 49.67 -18.80 58.80
N ALA A 224 50.36 -19.68 58.08
CA ALA A 224 49.76 -20.87 57.47
C ALA A 224 49.18 -21.86 58.50
N ALA A 225 49.64 -21.83 59.76
CA ALA A 225 49.20 -22.73 60.81
C ALA A 225 47.82 -22.36 61.39
N GLY A 226 47.35 -21.13 61.18
CA GLY A 226 46.00 -20.65 61.48
C GLY A 226 44.96 -20.97 60.40
N LEU A 227 45.35 -21.67 59.32
CA LEU A 227 44.51 -21.99 58.17
C LEU A 227 44.44 -23.51 57.90
N ARG A 228 43.45 -23.92 57.11
CA ARG A 228 43.37 -25.24 56.46
C ARG A 228 43.21 -25.05 54.95
N VAL A 229 43.82 -25.96 54.19
CA VAL A 229 43.65 -26.04 52.73
C VAL A 229 42.47 -26.95 52.44
N LEU A 230 41.52 -26.47 51.62
CA LEU A 230 40.34 -27.19 51.18
C LEU A 230 40.66 -28.08 49.97
N ALA A 231 39.79 -29.06 49.68
CA ALA A 231 40.01 -30.05 48.62
C ALA A 231 40.12 -29.46 47.19
N ASN A 232 39.68 -28.21 46.99
CA ASN A 232 39.79 -27.44 45.75
C ASN A 232 41.06 -26.55 45.69
N GLY A 233 41.95 -26.64 46.69
CA GLY A 233 43.18 -25.84 46.77
C GLY A 233 43.01 -24.47 47.45
N ASN A 234 41.80 -24.07 47.80
CA ASN A 234 41.52 -22.80 48.47
C ASN A 234 41.87 -22.84 49.97
N TYR A 235 42.10 -21.67 50.57
CA TYR A 235 42.29 -21.53 52.01
C TYR A 235 40.98 -21.26 52.76
N ALA A 236 40.86 -21.80 53.97
CA ALA A 236 39.86 -21.43 54.96
C ALA A 236 40.51 -21.32 56.35
N ALA A 237 39.88 -20.62 57.30
CA ALA A 237 40.40 -20.56 58.66
C ALA A 237 40.39 -21.94 59.33
N LYS A 238 41.38 -22.23 60.18
CA LYS A 238 41.43 -23.44 61.00
C LYS A 238 40.90 -23.15 62.40
N CYS A 239 39.68 -23.58 62.66
CA CYS A 239 39.03 -23.38 63.95
C CYS A 239 39.26 -24.55 64.93
N HIS A 240 39.33 -24.20 66.21
CA HIS A 240 39.23 -25.09 67.36
C HIS A 240 37.74 -25.27 67.72
N ALA A 241 37.36 -26.51 68.03
CA ALA A 241 35.96 -26.92 68.25
C ALA A 241 34.98 -26.44 67.16
N ASP A 242 35.46 -26.25 65.93
CA ASP A 242 34.74 -25.73 64.75
C ASP A 242 34.02 -24.36 64.92
N LYS A 243 34.30 -23.65 66.03
CA LYS A 243 33.71 -22.33 66.39
C LYS A 243 34.75 -21.21 66.57
N TRP A 244 35.95 -21.54 67.03
CA TRP A 244 36.96 -20.56 67.48
C TRP A 244 38.19 -20.54 66.59
N TRP A 245 38.50 -19.43 65.93
CA TRP A 245 39.82 -19.26 65.34
C TRP A 245 40.84 -18.82 66.40
N ILE A 246 42.00 -19.47 66.47
CA ILE A 246 43.00 -19.27 67.53
C ILE A 246 44.24 -18.56 66.99
N SER A 247 44.56 -17.39 67.55
CA SER A 247 45.78 -16.63 67.24
C SER A 247 47.07 -17.40 67.56
N PRO A 248 48.21 -17.10 66.90
CA PRO A 248 49.46 -17.82 67.13
C PRO A 248 49.95 -17.83 68.58
N GLN A 249 49.70 -16.75 69.35
CA GLN A 249 50.27 -16.56 70.68
C GLN A 249 49.66 -17.48 71.76
N CYS A 250 48.38 -17.86 71.60
CA CYS A 250 47.69 -18.79 72.51
C CYS A 250 47.39 -20.15 71.86
N ARG A 251 47.97 -20.46 70.69
CA ARG A 251 47.66 -21.69 69.93
C ARG A 251 48.18 -22.98 70.57
N SER A 252 49.19 -22.89 71.45
CA SER A 252 49.72 -24.01 72.22
C SER A 252 48.92 -24.31 73.49
N ASP A 253 48.21 -23.33 74.04
CA ASP A 253 47.38 -23.44 75.24
C ASP A 253 46.21 -22.45 75.15
N THR A 254 45.04 -22.97 74.77
CA THR A 254 43.84 -22.17 74.53
C THR A 254 43.27 -21.51 75.79
N SER A 255 43.67 -21.94 77.00
CA SER A 255 43.30 -21.26 78.25
C SER A 255 43.94 -19.88 78.39
N THR A 256 45.06 -19.63 77.69
CA THR A 256 45.70 -18.31 77.63
C THR A 256 45.00 -17.34 76.67
N CYS A 257 44.06 -17.81 75.85
CA CYS A 257 43.34 -16.95 74.91
C CYS A 257 42.31 -16.04 75.58
N ILE A 258 42.31 -14.77 75.20
CA ILE A 258 41.23 -13.80 75.44
C ILE A 258 40.12 -14.02 74.40
N PRO A 259 38.84 -14.15 74.81
CA PRO A 259 37.74 -14.24 73.86
C PRO A 259 37.54 -12.92 73.10
N VAL A 260 37.38 -13.01 71.78
CA VAL A 260 36.95 -11.93 70.88
C VAL A 260 35.64 -12.37 70.20
N ILE A 261 34.57 -11.61 70.39
CA ILE A 261 33.25 -11.93 69.81
C ILE A 261 32.83 -10.87 68.78
N THR A 262 32.32 -11.33 67.63
CA THR A 262 31.68 -10.49 66.61
C THR A 262 30.32 -11.06 66.20
N ALA A 263 29.59 -10.36 65.33
CA ALA A 263 28.24 -10.67 64.91
C ALA A 263 28.07 -10.61 63.38
N GLY A 264 26.82 -10.77 62.92
CA GLY A 264 26.50 -10.98 61.51
C GLY A 264 27.13 -12.28 61.01
N VAL A 265 27.72 -12.25 59.82
CA VAL A 265 28.56 -13.35 59.28
C VAL A 265 30.02 -13.25 59.74
N GLY A 266 30.38 -12.26 60.56
CA GLY A 266 31.75 -11.99 60.99
C GLY A 266 32.22 -10.56 60.67
N TRP A 267 31.55 -9.55 61.21
CA TRP A 267 31.96 -8.15 61.00
C TRP A 267 33.41 -7.89 61.49
N LYS A 268 34.22 -7.25 60.64
CA LYS A 268 35.69 -7.03 60.76
C LYS A 268 36.53 -8.28 61.11
N LEU A 269 36.00 -9.50 60.94
CA LEU A 269 36.64 -10.76 61.31
C LEU A 269 38.07 -10.89 60.75
N GLN A 270 38.28 -10.55 59.49
CA GLN A 270 39.57 -10.62 58.82
C GLN A 270 40.57 -9.64 59.44
N ALA A 271 40.16 -8.39 59.67
CA ALA A 271 41.00 -7.36 60.27
C ALA A 271 41.42 -7.76 61.69
N MET A 272 40.50 -8.31 62.49
CA MET A 272 40.82 -8.83 63.83
C MET A 272 41.80 -10.01 63.80
N MET A 273 41.70 -10.96 62.85
CA MET A 273 42.73 -11.99 62.65
C MET A 273 44.09 -11.37 62.31
N PHE A 274 44.10 -10.42 61.38
CA PHE A 274 45.31 -9.69 60.94
C PHE A 274 45.99 -8.96 62.10
N TRP A 275 45.23 -8.20 62.90
CA TRP A 275 45.72 -7.48 64.07
C TRP A 275 46.28 -8.43 65.13
N SER A 276 45.53 -9.47 65.50
CA SER A 276 45.95 -10.43 66.53
C SER A 276 47.25 -11.15 66.18
N THR A 277 47.42 -11.58 64.93
CA THR A 277 48.65 -12.24 64.48
C THR A 277 49.81 -11.27 64.31
N THR A 278 49.58 -10.08 63.74
CA THR A 278 50.66 -9.12 63.43
C THR A 278 51.23 -8.49 64.69
N TYR A 279 50.37 -8.21 65.68
CA TYR A 279 50.76 -7.50 66.90
C TYR A 279 50.87 -8.41 68.13
N GLY A 280 50.58 -9.71 67.98
CA GLY A 280 50.76 -10.69 69.04
C GLY A 280 49.73 -10.56 70.18
N LEU A 281 48.47 -10.31 69.85
CA LEU A 281 47.38 -10.38 70.83
C LEU A 281 47.03 -11.88 71.04
N PRO A 282 46.97 -12.39 72.29
CA PRO A 282 46.59 -13.77 72.57
C PRO A 282 45.06 -13.93 72.52
N THR A 283 44.48 -13.93 71.32
CA THR A 283 43.01 -13.99 71.13
C THR A 283 42.52 -15.34 70.59
N ALA A 284 41.29 -15.68 70.95
CA ALA A 284 40.43 -16.60 70.21
C ALA A 284 39.23 -15.82 69.65
N ILE A 285 38.95 -15.92 68.35
CA ILE A 285 37.89 -15.16 67.66
C ILE A 285 36.74 -16.09 67.28
N ALA A 286 35.50 -15.70 67.59
CA ALA A 286 34.29 -16.39 67.15
C ALA A 286 33.16 -15.41 66.76
N VAL A 287 32.15 -15.94 66.05
CA VAL A 287 30.96 -15.18 65.61
C VAL A 287 29.73 -15.70 66.36
N ALA A 288 28.98 -14.80 66.99
CA ALA A 288 27.73 -15.14 67.67
C ALA A 288 26.61 -15.47 66.68
N ASN A 289 25.78 -16.47 66.99
CA ASN A 289 24.75 -17.01 66.09
C ASN A 289 23.54 -16.08 65.87
N SER A 290 23.41 -15.02 66.67
CA SER A 290 22.27 -14.10 66.66
C SER A 290 22.61 -12.81 67.42
N TRP A 291 21.92 -11.72 67.08
CA TRP A 291 22.08 -10.42 67.74
C TRP A 291 21.77 -10.48 69.24
N GLY A 292 20.74 -11.21 69.65
CA GLY A 292 20.38 -11.38 71.07
C GLY A 292 21.49 -12.07 71.88
N ASN A 293 22.07 -13.15 71.35
CA ASN A 293 23.18 -13.84 72.00
C ASN A 293 24.45 -13.00 72.00
N TYR A 294 24.74 -12.29 70.90
CA TYR A 294 25.84 -11.34 70.82
C TYR A 294 25.74 -10.26 71.92
N VAL A 295 24.59 -9.58 72.02
CA VAL A 295 24.34 -8.54 73.04
C VAL A 295 24.41 -9.11 74.45
N SER A 296 23.88 -10.32 74.67
CA SER A 296 23.96 -11.02 75.97
C SER A 296 25.41 -11.29 76.40
N ILE A 297 26.23 -11.87 75.52
CA ILE A 297 27.62 -12.22 75.82
C ILE A 297 28.45 -10.96 76.11
N VAL A 298 28.38 -9.93 75.26
CA VAL A 298 29.12 -8.67 75.44
C VAL A 298 28.67 -7.90 76.68
N SER A 299 27.38 -7.97 77.04
CA SER A 299 26.86 -7.26 78.22
C SER A 299 27.16 -7.95 79.56
N THR A 300 27.57 -9.22 79.55
CA THR A 300 27.71 -10.04 80.77
C THR A 300 29.12 -10.57 81.03
N MET A 301 30.02 -10.57 80.04
CA MET A 301 31.37 -11.14 80.15
C MET A 301 32.47 -10.11 79.90
N ARG A 302 33.61 -10.30 80.58
CA ARG A 302 34.84 -9.54 80.38
C ARG A 302 35.57 -10.10 79.16
N ILE A 303 35.22 -9.60 77.98
CA ILE A 303 35.76 -10.04 76.69
C ILE A 303 36.19 -8.85 75.83
N LEU A 304 36.86 -9.14 74.72
CA LEU A 304 37.00 -8.22 73.60
C LEU A 304 35.85 -8.45 72.62
N TYR A 305 35.44 -7.40 71.91
CA TYR A 305 34.34 -7.50 70.96
C TYR A 305 34.49 -6.53 69.79
N TYR A 306 33.94 -6.89 68.64
CA TYR A 306 33.71 -5.94 67.56
C TYR A 306 32.66 -4.91 68.00
N TRP A 307 32.85 -3.62 67.74
CA TRP A 307 31.79 -2.62 67.93
C TRP A 307 31.89 -1.45 66.95
N TRP A 308 30.84 -0.64 66.89
CA TRP A 308 30.78 0.58 66.10
C TRP A 308 30.20 1.76 66.89
N VAL A 309 30.54 2.97 66.46
CA VAL A 309 30.05 4.25 66.99
C VAL A 309 29.58 5.11 65.82
N PRO A 310 28.43 5.81 65.90
CA PRO A 310 27.52 5.93 67.05
C PRO A 310 26.50 4.79 67.18
N ASP A 311 26.45 4.15 68.36
CA ASP A 311 25.33 3.31 68.82
C ASP A 311 25.36 3.22 70.36
N ALA A 312 24.20 3.07 71.00
CA ALA A 312 24.06 3.07 72.47
C ALA A 312 23.85 1.69 73.12
N THR A 313 23.78 0.59 72.36
CA THR A 313 23.46 -0.76 72.87
C THR A 313 24.36 -1.19 74.04
N PHE A 314 25.66 -0.87 73.99
CA PHE A 314 26.63 -1.17 75.06
C PHE A 314 27.10 0.05 75.84
N ILE A 315 26.37 1.17 75.82
CA ILE A 315 26.87 2.43 76.38
C ILE A 315 27.11 2.37 77.90
N THR A 316 26.44 1.45 78.59
CA THR A 316 26.66 1.10 80.00
C THR A 316 28.05 0.51 80.27
N GLN A 317 28.66 -0.17 79.29
CA GLN A 317 30.03 -0.72 79.36
C GLN A 317 31.11 0.35 79.11
N GLN A 318 30.71 1.56 78.67
CA GLN A 318 31.58 2.63 78.19
C GLN A 318 32.65 2.10 77.21
N PRO A 319 32.27 1.57 76.05
CA PRO A 319 33.19 0.91 75.10
C PRO A 319 34.42 1.78 74.80
N GLN A 320 35.62 1.22 75.00
CA GLN A 320 36.89 1.84 74.65
C GLN A 320 37.48 1.12 73.43
N PHE A 321 37.80 1.83 72.35
CA PHE A 321 38.36 1.21 71.14
C PHE A 321 39.83 0.86 71.36
N ILE A 322 40.29 -0.23 70.75
CA ILE A 322 41.73 -0.56 70.74
C ILE A 322 42.40 0.22 69.61
N THR A 323 43.35 1.07 69.98
CA THR A 323 44.17 1.84 69.05
C THR A 323 45.20 0.94 68.37
N PHE A 324 45.10 0.82 67.05
CA PHE A 324 46.08 0.18 66.16
C PHE A 324 46.86 1.25 65.35
N PRO A 325 47.97 0.91 64.67
CA PRO A 325 48.71 1.88 63.84
C PRO A 325 47.82 2.49 62.73
N PRO A 326 47.99 3.78 62.37
CA PRO A 326 47.05 4.51 61.51
C PRO A 326 46.75 3.82 60.17
N TYR A 327 45.51 3.97 59.70
CA TYR A 327 45.01 3.39 58.45
C TYR A 327 45.90 3.71 57.25
N SER A 328 46.16 2.70 56.42
CA SER A 328 47.03 2.76 55.25
C SER A 328 46.27 2.25 54.02
N ALA A 329 45.66 3.16 53.26
CA ALA A 329 44.81 2.82 52.11
C ALA A 329 45.52 1.96 51.06
N SER A 330 46.82 2.21 50.83
CA SER A 330 47.65 1.45 49.88
C SER A 330 47.95 0.02 50.34
N GLU A 331 47.88 -0.27 51.64
CA GLU A 331 47.96 -1.63 52.18
C GLU A 331 46.61 -2.34 52.12
N TRP A 332 45.53 -1.69 52.57
CA TRP A 332 44.19 -2.28 52.54
C TRP A 332 43.74 -2.62 51.11
N ALA A 333 44.07 -1.78 50.12
CA ALA A 333 43.82 -2.06 48.69
C ALA A 333 44.58 -3.28 48.14
N GLN A 334 45.60 -3.77 48.84
CA GLN A 334 46.34 -5.00 48.51
C GLN A 334 45.91 -6.21 49.37
N GLY A 335 44.81 -6.09 50.12
CA GLY A 335 44.34 -7.09 51.08
C GLY A 335 45.19 -7.20 52.35
N ASN A 336 46.03 -6.19 52.64
CA ASN A 336 46.85 -6.14 53.84
C ASN A 336 46.14 -5.31 54.93
N MET A 337 45.38 -5.96 55.81
CA MET A 337 44.55 -5.32 56.84
C MET A 337 45.29 -5.13 58.17
N ARG A 338 46.62 -4.92 58.14
CA ARG A 338 47.44 -4.84 59.37
C ARG A 338 47.26 -3.53 60.13
N THR A 339 47.11 -2.41 59.44
CA THR A 339 46.79 -1.12 60.07
C THR A 339 45.35 -1.08 60.59
N ALA A 340 45.02 -0.05 61.38
CA ALA A 340 43.64 0.26 61.76
C ALA A 340 42.73 0.34 60.52
N ALA A 341 41.43 0.09 60.70
CA ALA A 341 40.45 0.38 59.68
C ALA A 341 40.35 1.90 59.43
N SER A 342 39.92 2.31 58.23
CA SER A 342 39.45 3.68 58.03
C SER A 342 38.16 3.86 58.81
N GLY A 343 37.99 5.01 59.47
CA GLY A 343 36.65 5.53 59.72
C GLY A 343 35.93 5.75 58.39
N THR A 344 34.61 5.63 58.37
CA THR A 344 33.78 5.99 57.22
C THR A 344 32.96 7.20 57.59
N TYR A 345 32.89 8.22 56.72
CA TYR A 345 31.86 9.22 56.91
C TYR A 345 30.48 8.54 56.85
N ILE A 346 29.58 8.96 57.73
CA ILE A 346 28.18 8.55 57.62
C ILE A 346 27.56 9.42 56.54
N SER A 347 27.18 8.79 55.45
CA SER A 347 26.57 9.42 54.28
C SER A 347 25.08 9.66 54.50
N LYS A 348 24.54 10.65 53.78
CA LYS A 348 23.13 10.68 53.38
C LYS A 348 23.03 10.39 51.88
N ALA A 349 22.13 9.49 51.50
CA ALA A 349 21.98 9.04 50.12
C ALA A 349 20.50 9.03 49.68
N VAL A 350 20.25 9.24 48.40
CA VAL A 350 18.90 9.27 47.81
C VAL A 350 18.78 8.44 46.55
N SER A 351 17.57 8.00 46.19
CA SER A 351 17.34 7.27 44.93
C SER A 351 17.64 8.12 43.69
N SER A 352 18.02 7.48 42.57
CA SER A 352 18.65 8.16 41.42
C SER A 352 17.84 9.33 40.83
N ASN A 353 16.51 9.24 40.84
CA ASN A 353 15.61 10.28 40.33
C ASN A 353 15.04 11.22 41.40
N PHE A 354 15.35 11.03 42.70
CA PHE A 354 14.70 11.76 43.79
C PHE A 354 14.91 13.28 43.73
N ALA A 355 16.07 13.73 43.23
CA ALA A 355 16.35 15.15 43.02
C ALA A 355 15.37 15.83 42.03
N ASN A 356 14.78 15.07 41.10
CA ASN A 356 13.76 15.55 40.17
C ASN A 356 12.34 15.48 40.79
N GLN A 357 12.08 14.47 41.62
CA GLN A 357 10.77 14.26 42.27
C GLN A 357 10.53 15.20 43.47
N ALA A 358 11.58 15.51 44.23
CA ALA A 358 11.51 16.33 45.45
C ALA A 358 12.77 17.21 45.63
N PRO A 359 13.05 18.16 44.71
CA PRO A 359 14.27 18.97 44.74
C PRO A 359 14.49 19.73 46.07
N ARG A 360 13.41 20.22 46.69
CA ARG A 360 13.46 20.87 48.02
C ARG A 360 13.93 19.93 49.12
N VAL A 361 13.48 18.67 49.09
CA VAL A 361 13.87 17.67 50.10
C VAL A 361 15.28 17.18 49.85
N SER A 362 15.65 16.90 48.60
CA SER A 362 17.03 16.53 48.24
C SER A 362 18.04 17.61 48.69
N SER A 363 17.76 18.89 48.41
CA SER A 363 18.60 20.02 48.83
C SER A 363 18.57 20.31 50.35
N PHE A 364 17.58 19.81 51.08
CA PHE A 364 17.55 19.84 52.55
C PHE A 364 18.44 18.72 53.11
N ILE A 365 18.23 17.48 52.65
CA ILE A 365 19.00 16.30 53.06
C ILE A 365 20.50 16.49 52.81
N SER A 366 20.91 17.11 51.69
CA SER A 366 22.33 17.43 51.45
C SER A 366 22.96 18.36 52.50
N LYS A 367 22.16 19.18 53.20
CA LYS A 367 22.64 20.09 54.27
C LYS A 367 22.53 19.51 55.68
N VAL A 368 21.65 18.52 55.93
CA VAL A 368 21.47 17.88 57.26
C VAL A 368 22.82 17.45 57.84
N ASN A 369 23.06 17.79 59.11
CA ASN A 369 24.25 17.41 59.84
C ASN A 369 24.00 17.26 61.36
N PHE A 370 24.81 16.46 62.04
CA PHE A 370 24.82 16.33 63.50
C PHE A 370 26.25 16.35 64.02
N GLU A 371 26.43 16.71 65.29
CA GLU A 371 27.72 16.49 65.96
C GLU A 371 27.71 15.12 66.66
N LEU A 372 28.83 14.39 66.62
CA LEU A 372 28.87 13.02 67.15
C LEU A 372 28.56 12.95 68.65
N GLY A 373 29.05 13.91 69.44
CA GLY A 373 28.77 13.98 70.88
C GLY A 373 27.30 14.22 71.20
N GLU A 374 26.69 15.20 70.51
CA GLU A 374 25.25 15.49 70.58
C GLU A 374 24.40 14.27 70.23
N LEU A 375 24.72 13.56 69.14
CA LEU A 375 24.01 12.36 68.73
C LEU A 375 24.12 11.26 69.81
N MET A 376 25.29 11.08 70.42
CA MET A 376 25.49 10.11 71.51
C MET A 376 24.73 10.50 72.79
N ASP A 377 24.59 11.79 73.12
CA ASP A 377 23.78 12.26 74.25
C ASP A 377 22.26 12.04 74.03
N LEU A 378 21.78 12.17 72.79
CA LEU A 378 20.39 11.82 72.44
C LEU A 378 20.16 10.30 72.53
N LEU A 379 21.12 9.50 72.04
CA LEU A 379 21.05 8.03 72.12
C LEU A 379 21.14 7.52 73.57
N LEU A 380 21.95 8.16 74.41
CA LEU A 380 21.94 7.96 75.88
C LEU A 380 20.55 8.20 76.47
N THR A 381 19.87 9.26 76.04
CA THR A 381 18.52 9.63 76.52
C THR A 381 17.45 8.62 76.07
N ILE A 382 17.61 8.00 74.90
CA ILE A 382 16.77 6.87 74.46
C ILE A 382 17.07 5.63 75.30
N ALA A 383 18.36 5.29 75.48
CA ALA A 383 18.80 4.15 76.29
C ALA A 383 18.37 4.24 77.77
N SER A 384 18.16 5.45 78.32
CA SER A 384 17.58 5.65 79.65
C SER A 384 16.05 5.45 79.71
N GLY A 385 15.42 4.99 78.63
CA GLY A 385 14.00 4.60 78.59
C GLY A 385 13.01 5.67 78.14
N THR A 386 13.46 6.74 77.45
CA THR A 386 12.54 7.70 76.82
C THR A 386 12.18 7.29 75.39
N LEU A 387 10.98 7.65 74.91
CA LEU A 387 10.54 7.30 73.57
C LEU A 387 11.35 8.09 72.52
N ARG A 388 11.89 7.38 71.51
CA ARG A 388 12.70 7.94 70.41
C ARG A 388 12.03 9.15 69.71
N TYR A 389 10.72 9.10 69.46
CA TYR A 389 9.99 10.24 68.87
C TYR A 389 9.96 11.48 69.78
N ASP A 390 9.84 11.31 71.10
CA ASP A 390 9.87 12.44 72.05
C ASP A 390 11.26 13.08 72.14
N VAL A 391 12.33 12.30 71.94
CA VAL A 391 13.72 12.78 71.86
C VAL A 391 13.94 13.53 70.54
N ALA A 392 13.57 12.93 69.41
CA ALA A 392 13.65 13.55 68.09
C ALA A 392 12.88 14.88 68.03
N CYS A 393 11.64 14.90 68.52
CA CYS A 393 10.82 16.11 68.54
C CYS A 393 11.39 17.20 69.47
N ARG A 394 11.89 16.83 70.66
CA ARG A 394 12.56 17.79 71.56
C ARG A 394 13.76 18.42 70.88
N TRP A 395 14.62 17.61 70.24
CA TRP A 395 15.76 18.11 69.49
C TRP A 395 15.35 19.08 68.37
N VAL A 396 14.32 18.74 67.58
CA VAL A 396 13.77 19.60 66.52
C VAL A 396 13.28 20.94 67.07
N ARG A 397 12.60 20.95 68.22
CA ARG A 397 12.13 22.20 68.83
C ARG A 397 13.26 23.08 69.36
N ASP A 398 14.22 22.47 70.04
CA ASP A 398 15.26 23.20 70.76
C ASP A 398 16.36 23.73 69.82
N ASN A 399 16.58 23.08 68.67
CA ASN A 399 17.61 23.44 67.68
C ASN A 399 17.08 24.22 66.45
N LYS A 400 15.96 24.95 66.59
CA LYS A 400 15.31 25.68 65.47
C LYS A 400 16.26 26.48 64.56
N PRO A 401 17.23 27.27 65.06
CA PRO A 401 18.16 28.01 64.20
C PRO A 401 19.03 27.12 63.31
N ARG A 402 19.49 25.97 63.83
CA ARG A 402 20.44 25.08 63.13
C ARG A 402 19.82 24.45 61.88
N TRP A 403 18.63 23.86 62.00
CA TRP A 403 17.97 23.26 60.85
C TRP A 403 17.31 24.29 59.92
N GLN A 404 17.10 25.54 60.36
CA GLN A 404 16.69 26.62 59.45
C GLN A 404 17.77 26.93 58.39
N GLU A 405 19.06 26.80 58.72
CA GLU A 405 20.15 26.91 57.73
C GLU A 405 20.13 25.75 56.71
N TRP A 406 19.55 24.61 57.06
CA TRP A 406 19.39 23.45 56.19
C TRP A 406 18.26 23.59 55.17
N LEU A 407 17.37 24.57 55.34
CA LEU A 407 16.29 24.80 54.38
C LEU A 407 16.85 25.31 53.04
N PRO A 408 16.25 24.93 51.90
CA PRO A 408 16.60 25.49 50.60
C PRO A 408 16.02 26.91 50.44
N ILE A 409 16.78 27.80 49.79
CA ILE A 409 16.29 29.11 49.38
C ILE A 409 15.39 28.90 48.15
N GLU A 410 14.13 29.32 48.21
CA GLU A 410 13.09 28.98 47.21
C GLU A 410 13.37 29.50 45.79
N THR A 411 14.28 30.47 45.64
CA THR A 411 14.70 31.07 44.37
C THR A 411 16.08 30.58 43.88
N ASN A 412 16.65 29.53 44.49
CA ASN A 412 17.97 29.02 44.14
C ASN A 412 17.89 27.74 43.29
N CYS A 413 17.65 27.92 41.99
CA CYS A 413 17.19 26.87 41.09
C CYS A 413 18.30 25.89 40.69
N ILE A 414 17.98 24.59 40.72
CA ILE A 414 18.88 23.50 40.36
C ILE A 414 18.97 23.30 38.83
N THR A 415 19.80 22.37 38.38
CA THR A 415 19.87 21.93 36.97
C THR A 415 18.49 21.54 36.45
N GLY A 416 18.12 22.09 35.29
CA GLY A 416 16.83 21.83 34.64
C GLY A 416 15.68 22.71 35.12
N PHE A 417 15.86 23.47 36.19
CA PHE A 417 14.88 24.44 36.69
C PHE A 417 15.34 25.87 36.38
N GLY A 418 14.44 26.83 36.55
CA GLY A 418 14.77 28.25 36.45
C GLY A 418 13.79 29.15 37.20
N LEU A 419 14.27 30.35 37.52
CA LEU A 419 13.53 31.38 38.25
C LEU A 419 12.14 31.64 37.65
N ALA A 420 11.11 31.66 38.49
CA ALA A 420 9.73 31.93 38.10
C ALA A 420 9.01 32.84 39.10
N ASP A 421 8.03 33.61 38.60
CA ASP A 421 7.16 34.47 39.40
C ASP A 421 6.01 33.70 40.08
N ALA A 422 5.17 34.41 40.83
CA ALA A 422 4.05 33.83 41.58
C ALA A 422 2.91 33.28 40.70
N ALA A 423 3.01 33.43 39.37
CA ALA A 423 2.12 32.84 38.38
C ALA A 423 2.78 31.69 37.59
N GLY A 424 3.99 31.26 37.98
CA GLY A 424 4.76 30.21 37.32
C GLY A 424 5.43 30.66 36.01
N SER A 425 5.49 31.96 35.73
CA SER A 425 6.12 32.48 34.50
C SER A 425 7.61 32.70 34.70
N PHE A 426 8.43 32.18 33.79
CA PHE A 426 9.89 32.28 33.87
C PHE A 426 10.37 33.73 33.81
N VAL A 427 11.18 34.12 34.79
CA VAL A 427 11.84 35.43 34.87
C VAL A 427 13.36 35.29 34.70
N MET A 428 14.02 36.35 34.25
CA MET A 428 15.48 36.34 34.03
C MET A 428 16.29 36.72 35.28
N ASP A 429 15.64 37.25 36.32
CA ASP A 429 16.26 37.90 37.48
C ASP A 429 15.58 37.52 38.80
N ARG A 430 16.38 37.22 39.83
CA ARG A 430 15.90 36.72 41.13
C ARG A 430 14.96 37.70 41.85
N ALA A 431 15.10 39.01 41.61
CA ALA A 431 14.29 40.05 42.26
C ALA A 431 12.78 39.94 41.94
N ASN A 432 12.42 39.30 40.83
CA ASN A 432 11.03 39.08 40.41
C ASN A 432 10.58 37.62 40.60
N ALA A 433 11.42 36.78 41.21
CA ALA A 433 11.17 35.36 41.37
C ALA A 433 10.65 35.01 42.77
N THR A 434 9.70 34.10 42.84
CA THR A 434 9.17 33.52 44.09
C THR A 434 9.36 32.01 44.16
N SER A 435 9.56 31.34 43.02
CA SER A 435 9.80 29.90 42.94
C SER A 435 10.83 29.55 41.85
N CYS A 436 11.07 28.26 41.68
CA CYS A 436 11.85 27.68 40.59
C CYS A 436 10.98 26.66 39.86
N GLU A 437 10.64 26.93 38.60
CA GLU A 437 9.86 26.02 37.76
C GLU A 437 10.75 25.22 36.81
N VAL A 438 10.28 24.05 36.38
CA VAL A 438 11.03 23.20 35.45
C VAL A 438 11.08 23.85 34.07
N CYS A 439 12.27 23.96 33.47
CA CYS A 439 12.40 24.51 32.12
C CYS A 439 11.61 23.66 31.14
N THR A 440 10.60 24.27 30.50
CA THR A 440 9.78 23.65 29.46
C THR A 440 10.60 23.31 28.21
N PRO A 441 10.09 22.43 27.33
CA PRO A 441 10.65 22.23 26.00
C PRO A 441 10.88 23.55 25.25
N GLY A 442 11.86 23.53 24.35
CA GLY A 442 12.39 24.71 23.66
C GLY A 442 13.26 25.63 24.52
N LYS A 443 13.42 25.35 25.82
CA LYS A 443 14.31 26.10 26.73
C LYS A 443 15.33 25.19 27.40
N PHE A 444 16.46 25.78 27.81
CA PHE A 444 17.47 25.12 28.62
C PHE A 444 17.78 25.92 29.89
N SER A 445 18.16 25.22 30.95
CA SER A 445 18.52 25.76 32.26
C SER A 445 19.95 26.31 32.22
N GLN A 446 20.07 27.61 31.95
CA GLN A 446 21.34 28.34 31.97
C GLN A 446 21.70 28.77 33.39
N GLU A 447 22.97 28.67 33.75
CA GLU A 447 23.51 29.19 35.01
C GLU A 447 23.55 30.72 35.06
N TYR A 448 23.14 31.30 36.18
CA TYR A 448 23.09 32.74 36.42
C TYR A 448 23.66 33.05 37.80
N LEU A 449 24.73 33.86 37.84
CA LEU A 449 25.32 34.35 39.08
C LEU A 449 24.69 35.69 39.46
N ASP A 450 24.24 35.82 40.70
CA ASP A 450 23.77 37.07 41.28
C ASP A 450 24.43 37.38 42.62
N ASN A 451 24.07 38.53 43.21
CA ASN A 451 24.66 39.05 44.45
C ASN A 451 24.34 38.20 45.71
N THR A 452 23.47 37.19 45.60
CA THR A 452 23.12 36.27 46.69
C THR A 452 23.74 34.89 46.49
N ALA A 453 23.63 34.29 45.30
CA ALA A 453 24.23 32.99 44.97
C ALA A 453 24.16 32.70 43.45
N ALA A 454 24.78 31.60 43.03
CA ALA A 454 24.47 30.99 41.74
C ALA A 454 23.06 30.37 41.78
N THR A 455 22.25 30.69 40.77
CA THR A 455 20.93 30.12 40.49
C THR A 455 20.84 29.78 38.99
N ARG A 456 19.67 29.37 38.49
CA ARG A 456 19.46 29.08 37.06
C ARG A 456 18.22 29.75 36.49
N ARG A 457 18.20 29.95 35.18
CA ARG A 457 17.11 30.58 34.41
C ARG A 457 16.87 29.84 33.10
N CYS A 458 15.62 29.77 32.66
CA CYS A 458 15.24 29.01 31.46
C CYS A 458 15.34 29.88 30.20
N VAL A 459 16.42 29.70 29.43
CA VAL A 459 16.72 30.47 28.22
C VAL A 459 16.21 29.71 26.99
N PRO A 460 15.53 30.37 26.03
CA PRO A 460 15.10 29.70 24.79
C PRO A 460 16.30 29.26 23.94
N CYS A 461 16.16 28.11 23.27
CA CYS A 461 17.13 27.66 22.27
C CYS A 461 17.30 28.68 21.14
N ALA A 462 18.51 28.77 20.59
CA ALA A 462 18.82 29.66 19.47
C ALA A 462 18.48 28.99 18.13
N PRO A 463 18.22 29.76 17.04
CA PRO A 463 18.09 29.21 15.69
C PRO A 463 19.25 28.26 15.35
N GLY A 464 18.94 27.18 14.65
CA GLY A 464 19.84 26.02 14.45
C GLY A 464 19.86 25.01 15.60
N THR A 465 19.24 25.29 16.76
CA THR A 465 19.17 24.37 17.91
C THR A 465 17.75 24.20 18.44
N SER A 466 17.42 23.00 18.93
CA SER A 466 16.13 22.71 19.55
C SER A 466 16.29 21.95 20.87
N GLN A 467 15.20 21.72 21.60
CA GLN A 467 15.21 20.88 22.79
C GLN A 467 13.81 20.33 23.12
N GLU A 468 13.60 19.05 22.90
CA GLU A 468 12.31 18.37 23.08
C GLU A 468 11.99 18.07 24.55
N LYS A 469 13.01 17.99 25.41
CA LYS A 469 12.87 17.53 26.80
C LYS A 469 12.82 18.69 27.78
N SER A 470 11.86 18.63 28.69
CA SER A 470 11.88 19.44 29.92
C SER A 470 13.15 19.18 30.73
N ALA A 471 13.52 20.12 31.60
CA ALA A 471 14.69 20.03 32.50
C ALA A 471 16.07 19.95 31.80
N ALA A 472 16.16 20.27 30.51
CA ALA A 472 17.42 20.24 29.77
C ALA A 472 18.45 21.29 30.24
N THR A 473 19.73 20.95 30.12
CA THR A 473 20.89 21.81 30.46
C THR A 473 21.58 22.43 29.24
N SER A 474 21.22 21.99 28.03
CA SER A 474 21.68 22.55 26.74
C SER A 474 20.63 22.29 25.64
N CYS A 475 20.77 22.97 24.51
CA CYS A 475 19.99 22.68 23.29
C CYS A 475 20.81 21.84 22.32
N THR A 476 20.18 20.91 21.61
CA THR A 476 20.81 20.05 20.62
C THR A 476 20.82 20.73 19.24
N PRO A 477 21.92 20.66 18.47
CA PRO A 477 21.95 21.20 17.11
C PRO A 477 21.06 20.37 16.18
N CYS A 478 20.32 21.06 15.30
CA CYS A 478 19.53 20.40 14.27
C CYS A 478 20.44 19.53 13.39
N GLN A 479 20.07 18.25 13.26
CA GLN A 479 20.83 17.25 12.51
C GLN A 479 20.66 17.43 11.00
N PRO A 480 21.54 16.87 10.15
CA PRO A 480 21.40 16.96 8.70
C PRO A 480 20.01 16.49 8.23
N GLY A 481 19.41 17.22 7.31
CA GLY A 481 18.00 17.08 6.94
C GLY A 481 17.01 17.86 7.84
N SER A 482 17.46 18.59 8.85
CA SER A 482 16.60 19.43 9.69
C SER A 482 17.18 20.83 9.94
N TYR A 483 16.32 21.77 10.34
CA TYR A 483 16.67 23.16 10.58
C TYR A 483 15.76 23.80 11.66
N THR A 484 16.16 24.95 12.19
CA THR A 484 15.19 25.87 12.80
C THR A 484 15.62 27.33 12.66
N ASP A 485 14.68 28.16 12.23
CA ASP A 485 14.82 29.59 11.99
C ASP A 485 14.54 30.46 13.22
N SER A 486 13.93 29.86 14.24
CA SER A 486 13.21 30.55 15.31
C SER A 486 13.75 30.19 16.69
N HIS A 487 13.65 31.14 17.63
CA HIS A 487 14.07 30.93 19.01
C HIS A 487 13.04 30.09 19.77
N GLY A 488 13.51 29.28 20.72
CA GLY A 488 12.64 28.58 21.66
C GLY A 488 11.99 27.32 21.09
N ARG A 489 12.55 26.71 20.03
CA ARG A 489 11.92 25.56 19.38
C ARG A 489 12.15 24.24 20.11
N GLU A 490 11.06 23.50 20.30
CA GLU A 490 11.04 22.18 20.92
C GLU A 490 11.70 21.14 20.00
N THR A 491 11.16 20.99 18.79
CA THR A 491 11.68 20.16 17.71
C THR A 491 12.32 21.00 16.61
N CYS A 492 13.27 20.43 15.87
CA CYS A 492 13.72 20.99 14.60
C CYS A 492 12.67 20.72 13.50
N ASN A 493 12.47 21.68 12.60
CA ASN A 493 11.69 21.47 11.39
C ASN A 493 12.49 20.54 10.45
N VAL A 494 11.87 19.51 9.88
CA VAL A 494 12.49 18.71 8.81
C VAL A 494 12.54 19.49 7.50
N CYS A 495 13.50 19.19 6.62
CA CYS A 495 13.45 19.69 5.26
C CYS A 495 12.28 19.05 4.51
N ASP A 496 11.40 19.89 3.95
CA ASP A 496 10.26 19.48 3.13
C ASP A 496 10.70 18.74 1.85
N GLN A 497 9.80 17.93 1.30
CA GLN A 497 10.07 17.19 0.06
C GLN A 497 10.44 18.14 -1.08
N GLY A 498 11.67 17.99 -1.59
CA GLY A 498 12.27 18.89 -2.58
C GLY A 498 13.36 19.81 -2.02
N SER A 499 13.66 19.74 -0.72
CA SER A 499 14.80 20.44 -0.10
C SER A 499 15.65 19.50 0.74
N TYR A 500 16.94 19.81 0.88
CA TYR A 500 17.92 19.04 1.64
C TYR A 500 18.80 19.94 2.52
N GLN A 501 19.42 19.38 3.56
CA GLN A 501 20.43 20.09 4.36
C GLN A 501 21.54 19.14 4.80
N VAL A 502 22.80 19.49 4.51
CA VAL A 502 23.98 18.63 4.69
C VAL A 502 24.71 18.93 6.01
N LEU A 503 24.59 20.14 6.53
CA LEU A 503 25.30 20.58 7.74
C LEU A 503 24.39 20.56 8.96
N GLU A 504 25.00 20.34 10.13
CA GLU A 504 24.35 20.51 11.43
C GLU A 504 24.15 22.00 11.77
N GLY A 505 23.19 22.28 12.66
CA GLY A 505 23.03 23.59 13.28
C GLY A 505 22.45 24.68 12.37
N GLN A 506 21.76 24.30 11.29
CA GLN A 506 21.36 25.23 10.22
C GLN A 506 19.98 25.87 10.44
N THR A 507 19.81 27.06 9.88
CA THR A 507 18.57 27.87 10.00
C THR A 507 17.65 27.79 8.77
N GLY A 508 17.95 26.91 7.81
CA GLY A 508 17.14 26.68 6.61
C GLY A 508 17.65 25.50 5.78
N CYS A 509 16.87 25.08 4.78
CA CYS A 509 17.22 24.01 3.83
C CYS A 509 17.58 24.57 2.45
N THR A 510 18.33 23.80 1.66
CA THR A 510 18.66 24.09 0.25
C THR A 510 17.66 23.38 -0.66
N THR A 511 17.01 24.11 -1.58
CA THR A 511 16.09 23.52 -2.57
C THR A 511 16.84 22.72 -3.64
N CYS A 512 16.27 21.61 -4.08
CA CYS A 512 16.66 20.95 -5.33
C CYS A 512 16.28 21.82 -6.56
N ASP A 513 16.92 21.60 -7.70
CA ASP A 513 16.59 22.26 -8.97
C ASP A 513 15.14 21.98 -9.43
N GLU A 514 14.58 22.82 -10.31
CA GLU A 514 13.14 22.76 -10.69
C GLU A 514 12.68 21.41 -11.28
N ALA A 515 13.57 20.63 -11.89
CA ALA A 515 13.26 19.30 -12.41
C ALA A 515 13.42 18.17 -11.36
N ARG A 516 13.92 18.47 -10.16
CA ARG A 516 14.31 17.52 -9.12
C ARG A 516 13.52 17.68 -7.82
N THR A 517 13.46 16.61 -7.04
CA THR A 517 12.85 16.56 -5.70
C THR A 517 13.53 15.48 -4.88
N THR A 518 13.37 15.52 -3.56
CA THR A 518 13.85 14.46 -2.67
C THR A 518 12.83 13.31 -2.63
N LEU A 519 13.27 12.07 -2.44
CA LEU A 519 12.33 10.95 -2.24
C LEU A 519 11.61 11.04 -0.88
N LEU A 520 12.36 11.43 0.15
CA LEU A 520 11.94 11.50 1.54
C LEU A 520 11.92 12.95 2.05
N LEU A 521 11.21 13.15 3.16
CA LEU A 521 11.42 14.27 4.07
C LEU A 521 12.80 14.15 4.74
N ALA A 522 13.34 15.27 5.22
CA ALA A 522 14.64 15.32 5.91
C ALA A 522 15.83 14.79 5.08
N ALA A 523 15.88 15.10 3.79
CA ALA A 523 17.03 14.75 2.94
C ALA A 523 18.33 15.40 3.44
N SER A 524 19.40 14.61 3.52
CA SER A 524 20.68 15.00 4.13
C SER A 524 21.80 15.20 3.12
N ARG A 525 21.57 14.88 1.83
CA ARG A 525 22.58 14.96 0.77
C ARG A 525 22.02 15.63 -0.48
N ARG A 526 22.90 16.28 -1.24
CA ARG A 526 22.60 16.73 -2.61
C ARG A 526 22.26 15.55 -3.54
N GLU A 527 22.84 14.38 -3.27
CA GLU A 527 22.57 13.11 -3.97
C GLU A 527 21.10 12.68 -3.86
N ASP A 528 20.38 13.11 -2.82
CA ASP A 528 18.97 12.76 -2.59
C ASP A 528 18.01 13.48 -3.56
N CYS A 529 18.47 14.51 -4.29
CA CYS A 529 17.69 15.24 -5.30
C CYS A 529 17.58 14.43 -6.60
N VAL A 530 16.50 13.66 -6.73
CA VAL A 530 16.18 12.82 -7.91
C VAL A 530 15.14 13.46 -8.82
N CYS A 531 14.91 12.95 -10.03
CA CYS A 531 13.88 13.50 -10.94
C CYS A 531 12.45 13.40 -10.34
N ARG A 532 11.62 14.44 -10.59
CA ARG A 532 10.20 14.48 -10.16
C ARG A 532 9.37 13.38 -10.84
N GLN A 533 8.21 13.07 -10.27
CA GLN A 533 7.24 12.12 -10.86
C GLN A 533 6.85 12.56 -12.28
N GLY A 534 6.80 11.61 -13.22
CA GLY A 534 6.61 11.91 -14.65
C GLY A 534 7.87 12.39 -15.38
N LEU A 535 9.02 12.46 -14.71
CA LEU A 535 10.33 12.70 -15.30
C LEU A 535 11.26 11.48 -15.10
N ILE A 536 12.16 11.24 -16.06
CA ILE A 536 13.19 10.19 -16.02
C ILE A 536 14.58 10.78 -16.28
N GLU A 537 15.59 10.32 -15.56
CA GLU A 537 16.98 10.70 -15.81
C GLU A 537 17.51 9.96 -17.05
N ALA A 538 17.70 10.70 -18.14
CA ALA A 538 18.14 10.17 -19.44
C ALA A 538 19.67 10.21 -19.63
N SER A 539 20.33 11.15 -18.97
CA SER A 539 21.78 11.23 -18.83
C SER A 539 22.12 11.90 -17.50
N LEU A 540 23.37 11.76 -17.03
CA LEU A 540 23.78 12.18 -15.69
C LEU A 540 23.52 13.67 -15.45
N GLY A 541 22.56 13.99 -14.58
CA GLY A 541 22.07 15.35 -14.32
C GLY A 541 20.72 15.67 -14.97
N VAL A 542 20.36 15.06 -16.10
CA VAL A 542 19.30 15.53 -17.01
C VAL A 542 18.01 14.72 -16.90
N CYS A 543 16.99 15.33 -16.28
CA CYS A 543 15.62 14.82 -16.23
C CYS A 543 14.84 15.23 -17.49
N VAL A 544 14.18 14.28 -18.17
CA VAL A 544 13.30 14.52 -19.32
C VAL A 544 11.87 14.04 -19.03
N SER A 545 10.88 14.60 -19.73
CA SER A 545 9.47 14.18 -19.62
C SER A 545 9.26 12.75 -20.11
N CYS A 546 8.56 11.93 -19.32
CA CYS A 546 8.22 10.57 -19.73
C CYS A 546 7.13 10.55 -20.82
N SER A 547 7.36 9.71 -21.82
CA SER A 547 6.48 9.50 -22.97
C SER A 547 5.15 8.85 -22.56
N GLU A 548 4.09 9.07 -23.35
CA GLU A 548 2.84 8.30 -23.19
C GLU A 548 3.15 6.79 -23.27
N GLY A 549 2.62 6.01 -22.32
CA GLY A 549 2.90 4.57 -22.21
C GLY A 549 4.10 4.18 -21.34
N LEU A 550 4.79 5.14 -20.70
CA LEU A 550 5.84 4.88 -19.72
C LEU A 550 5.41 5.34 -18.31
N SER A 551 5.45 4.45 -17.33
CA SER A 551 5.30 4.78 -15.91
C SER A 551 6.62 5.33 -15.37
N CYS A 552 6.58 6.47 -14.69
CA CYS A 552 7.75 7.11 -14.09
C CYS A 552 7.48 7.58 -12.64
N PRO A 553 7.67 6.69 -11.65
CA PRO A 553 7.77 7.06 -10.23
C PRO A 553 8.87 8.11 -9.97
N LYS A 554 8.82 8.74 -8.79
CA LYS A 554 9.87 9.69 -8.36
C LYS A 554 11.24 8.99 -8.40
N GLY A 555 12.26 9.64 -8.96
CA GLY A 555 13.60 9.06 -9.11
C GLY A 555 13.72 7.92 -10.12
N SER A 556 12.92 7.97 -11.19
CA SER A 556 13.10 7.11 -12.37
C SER A 556 14.41 7.43 -13.10
N THR A 557 15.14 6.40 -13.54
CA THR A 557 16.35 6.50 -14.38
C THR A 557 16.29 5.46 -15.50
N VAL A 558 16.92 5.73 -16.65
CA VAL A 558 16.97 4.78 -17.78
C VAL A 558 17.63 3.44 -17.41
N GLU A 559 18.56 3.44 -16.47
CA GLU A 559 19.21 2.21 -15.99
C GLU A 559 18.27 1.35 -15.12
N ARG A 560 17.44 1.98 -14.27
CA ARG A 560 16.37 1.29 -13.51
C ARG A 560 15.24 0.77 -14.42
N LEU A 561 15.00 1.42 -15.56
CA LEU A 561 14.05 0.94 -16.57
C LEU A 561 14.56 -0.34 -17.28
N ARG A 562 15.88 -0.48 -17.45
CA ARG A 562 16.51 -1.69 -18.02
C ARG A 562 16.63 -2.85 -17.01
N ASN A 563 16.80 -2.55 -15.72
CA ASN A 563 17.12 -3.55 -14.69
C ASN A 563 15.90 -3.84 -13.77
N SER A 564 15.26 -4.99 -13.96
CA SER A 564 13.88 -5.27 -13.49
C SER A 564 13.78 -5.74 -12.02
N SER A 565 14.46 -5.09 -11.08
CA SER A 565 14.77 -5.65 -9.75
C SER A 565 14.22 -4.90 -8.51
N SER A 566 13.13 -4.13 -8.63
CA SER A 566 12.43 -3.51 -7.48
C SER A 566 10.92 -3.33 -7.71
N GLU A 567 10.17 -3.12 -6.63
CA GLU A 567 8.71 -2.90 -6.63
C GLU A 567 8.32 -1.51 -7.14
N GLU A 568 8.98 -0.44 -6.65
CA GLU A 568 8.90 0.88 -7.27
C GLU A 568 10.04 1.05 -8.28
N ARG A 569 9.71 1.10 -9.58
CA ARG A 569 10.64 1.39 -10.69
C ARG A 569 9.89 1.96 -11.90
N PRO A 570 10.56 2.70 -12.79
CA PRO A 570 10.00 2.99 -14.10
C PRO A 570 9.77 1.71 -14.91
N GLU A 571 8.64 1.63 -15.60
CA GLU A 571 8.29 0.49 -16.44
C GLU A 571 7.35 0.89 -17.58
N VAL A 572 7.40 0.11 -18.66
CA VAL A 572 6.49 0.28 -19.80
C VAL A 572 5.10 -0.18 -19.38
N LEU A 573 4.07 0.61 -19.66
CA LEU A 573 2.70 0.25 -19.32
C LEU A 573 2.19 -0.90 -20.21
N PRO A 574 1.23 -1.71 -19.75
CA PRO A 574 0.54 -2.68 -20.61
C PRO A 574 -0.03 -2.00 -21.86
N MET A 575 -0.09 -2.75 -22.98
CA MET A 575 -0.40 -2.23 -24.33
C MET A 575 0.67 -1.32 -24.96
N TYR A 576 1.82 -1.14 -24.32
CA TYR A 576 2.98 -0.43 -24.88
C TYR A 576 4.25 -1.30 -24.87
N PHE A 577 5.19 -0.94 -25.75
CA PHE A 577 6.49 -1.59 -25.91
C PHE A 577 7.60 -0.54 -26.07
N SER A 578 8.81 -0.85 -25.62
CA SER A 578 10.04 -0.15 -26.01
C SER A 578 11.18 -1.15 -26.15
N SER A 579 12.23 -0.82 -26.90
CA SER A 579 13.37 -1.73 -27.11
C SER A 579 14.44 -1.55 -26.03
N MET A 580 15.25 -2.59 -25.78
CA MET A 580 16.40 -2.47 -24.87
C MET A 580 17.44 -1.44 -25.35
N GLU A 581 17.51 -1.24 -26.67
CA GLU A 581 18.41 -0.30 -27.35
C GLU A 581 17.96 1.16 -27.14
N ALA A 582 16.67 1.43 -27.40
CA ALA A 582 16.03 2.74 -27.29
C ALA A 582 14.84 2.71 -26.29
N PRO A 583 15.07 2.56 -24.98
CA PRO A 583 14.02 2.28 -23.99
C PRO A 583 13.05 3.45 -23.73
N LEU A 584 13.36 4.65 -24.22
CA LEU A 584 12.50 5.85 -24.17
C LEU A 584 11.57 5.98 -25.40
N GLU A 585 11.84 5.25 -26.49
CA GLU A 585 10.95 5.20 -27.65
C GLU A 585 9.80 4.25 -27.35
N ILE A 586 8.62 4.81 -27.06
CA ILE A 586 7.44 4.02 -26.71
C ILE A 586 6.55 3.81 -27.93
N TYR A 587 6.28 2.56 -28.24
CA TYR A 587 5.44 2.07 -29.33
C TYR A 587 4.13 1.53 -28.75
N ARG A 588 2.98 1.96 -29.32
CA ARG A 588 1.64 1.49 -28.91
C ARG A 588 1.26 0.19 -29.64
N CYS A 589 0.83 -0.82 -28.90
CA CYS A 589 0.40 -2.14 -29.39
C CYS A 589 -1.12 -2.31 -29.38
N GLN A 590 -1.63 -3.40 -29.96
CA GLN A 590 -3.07 -3.75 -29.95
C GLN A 590 -3.45 -4.93 -29.04
N SER A 591 -2.52 -5.84 -28.78
CA SER A 591 -2.54 -6.82 -27.69
C SER A 591 -1.15 -7.46 -27.55
N HIS A 592 -0.93 -8.30 -26.54
CA HIS A 592 0.31 -9.07 -26.32
C HIS A 592 1.59 -8.26 -26.00
N CYS A 593 1.46 -6.96 -25.74
CA CYS A 593 2.47 -6.18 -25.03
C CYS A 593 2.12 -6.15 -23.53
N PRO A 594 2.79 -6.95 -22.68
CA PRO A 594 2.48 -7.05 -21.26
C PRO A 594 2.93 -5.82 -20.44
N GLY A 595 3.76 -4.96 -21.02
CA GLY A 595 4.47 -3.90 -20.29
C GLY A 595 5.68 -4.46 -19.53
N GLY A 596 6.08 -3.78 -18.46
CA GLY A 596 7.21 -4.15 -17.62
C GLY A 596 8.56 -3.67 -18.19
N ALA A 597 9.49 -4.59 -18.40
CA ALA A 597 10.83 -4.27 -18.89
C ALA A 597 10.86 -4.11 -20.43
N PRO A 598 11.70 -3.23 -21.00
CA PRO A 598 11.89 -3.10 -22.45
C PRO A 598 12.22 -4.45 -23.12
N GLY A 599 11.72 -4.65 -24.34
CA GLY A 599 11.88 -5.90 -25.09
C GLY A 599 10.92 -7.05 -24.71
N SER A 600 9.99 -6.83 -23.78
CA SER A 600 9.04 -7.86 -23.33
C SER A 600 7.84 -8.00 -24.28
N CYS A 601 7.64 -9.20 -24.84
CA CYS A 601 6.45 -9.59 -25.61
C CYS A 601 5.81 -10.86 -25.03
N ASP A 602 4.49 -10.92 -25.01
CA ASP A 602 3.71 -12.10 -24.60
C ASP A 602 3.54 -13.12 -25.74
N GLY A 603 3.17 -14.36 -25.40
CA GLY A 603 2.80 -15.41 -26.36
C GLY A 603 3.95 -15.96 -27.24
N GLY A 604 5.19 -15.52 -27.01
CA GLY A 604 6.34 -15.82 -27.87
C GLY A 604 6.40 -14.98 -29.15
N ARG A 605 5.77 -13.81 -29.15
CA ARG A 605 5.74 -12.85 -30.27
C ARG A 605 7.01 -12.00 -30.34
N VAL A 606 7.20 -11.32 -31.47
CA VAL A 606 8.33 -10.43 -31.78
C VAL A 606 7.85 -9.16 -32.51
N GLY A 607 8.75 -8.19 -32.70
CA GLY A 607 8.46 -6.91 -33.36
C GLY A 607 8.21 -5.74 -32.39
N TYR A 608 8.23 -4.51 -32.90
CA TYR A 608 8.05 -3.27 -32.12
C TYR A 608 6.64 -3.12 -31.53
N THR A 609 5.69 -3.92 -31.99
CA THR A 609 4.30 -3.95 -31.52
C THR A 609 3.90 -5.31 -30.96
N CYS A 610 4.86 -6.21 -30.78
CA CYS A 610 4.68 -7.62 -30.39
C CYS A 610 3.57 -8.32 -31.21
N SER A 611 3.43 -8.00 -32.51
CA SER A 611 2.32 -8.51 -33.32
C SER A 611 2.68 -9.80 -34.04
N GLU A 612 3.89 -9.89 -34.58
CA GLU A 612 4.33 -11.00 -35.41
C GLU A 612 4.84 -12.22 -34.62
N CYS A 613 4.80 -13.39 -35.27
CA CYS A 613 5.42 -14.61 -34.78
C CYS A 613 6.80 -14.82 -35.42
N PRO A 614 7.76 -15.43 -34.72
CA PRO A 614 9.08 -15.74 -35.28
C PRO A 614 9.00 -16.73 -36.45
N GLU A 615 10.07 -16.79 -37.25
CA GLU A 615 10.11 -17.62 -38.47
C GLU A 615 9.74 -19.10 -38.21
N ASN A 616 8.92 -19.66 -39.10
CA ASN A 616 8.34 -21.00 -38.99
C ASN A 616 7.31 -21.19 -37.85
N PHE A 617 6.72 -20.09 -37.36
CA PHE A 617 5.55 -20.10 -36.47
C PHE A 617 4.36 -19.33 -37.07
N TYR A 618 3.16 -19.56 -36.52
CA TYR A 618 1.92 -18.85 -36.86
C TYR A 618 1.09 -18.55 -35.60
N SER A 619 0.23 -17.55 -35.71
CA SER A 619 -0.60 -17.07 -34.60
C SER A 619 -1.77 -18.01 -34.32
N THR A 620 -1.89 -18.53 -33.10
CA THR A 620 -3.08 -19.25 -32.61
C THR A 620 -3.94 -18.40 -31.67
N GLY A 621 -3.94 -17.08 -31.87
CA GLY A 621 -4.60 -16.11 -31.00
C GLY A 621 -3.63 -15.60 -29.91
N ASN A 622 -3.50 -16.33 -28.81
CA ASN A 622 -2.67 -15.88 -27.67
C ASN A 622 -1.22 -16.39 -27.69
N GLN A 623 -0.86 -17.31 -28.60
CA GLN A 623 0.50 -17.88 -28.68
C GLN A 623 0.95 -18.07 -30.14
N CYS A 624 2.26 -18.24 -30.33
CA CYS A 624 2.84 -18.65 -31.61
C CYS A 624 3.06 -20.17 -31.65
N ALA A 625 2.35 -20.87 -32.55
CA ALA A 625 2.48 -22.31 -32.77
C ALA A 625 3.38 -22.63 -33.97
N LYS A 626 4.14 -23.73 -33.92
CA LYS A 626 5.09 -24.08 -34.98
C LYS A 626 4.38 -24.59 -36.24
N CYS A 627 4.84 -24.15 -37.41
CA CYS A 627 4.34 -24.60 -38.72
C CYS A 627 4.52 -26.13 -38.88
N GLY A 628 3.41 -26.84 -39.15
CA GLY A 628 3.36 -28.29 -39.32
C GLY A 628 3.08 -28.72 -40.76
N VAL A 629 3.63 -29.86 -41.18
CA VAL A 629 3.58 -30.37 -42.57
C VAL A 629 2.17 -30.64 -43.13
N ALA A 630 1.14 -30.72 -42.29
CA ALA A 630 -0.25 -30.89 -42.72
C ALA A 630 -0.93 -29.60 -43.21
N LEU A 631 -0.45 -28.42 -42.78
CA LEU A 631 -1.09 -27.13 -43.10
C LEU A 631 -1.13 -26.83 -44.61
N PRO A 632 -0.04 -27.00 -45.39
CA PRO A 632 -0.10 -26.80 -46.85
C PRO A 632 -1.10 -27.70 -47.57
N ALA A 633 -1.33 -28.93 -47.08
CA ALA A 633 -2.31 -29.85 -47.66
C ALA A 633 -3.77 -29.37 -47.42
N LEU A 634 -4.04 -28.77 -46.25
CA LEU A 634 -5.33 -28.14 -45.97
C LEU A 634 -5.57 -26.90 -46.85
N TRP A 635 -4.52 -26.12 -47.15
CA TRP A 635 -4.60 -25.00 -48.10
C TRP A 635 -4.95 -25.44 -49.52
N ILE A 636 -4.34 -26.53 -50.02
CA ILE A 636 -4.68 -27.13 -51.31
C ILE A 636 -6.14 -27.61 -51.34
N LEU A 637 -6.61 -28.26 -50.26
CA LEU A 637 -8.01 -28.68 -50.14
C LEU A 637 -8.98 -27.49 -50.11
N GLY A 638 -8.65 -26.42 -49.39
CA GLY A 638 -9.43 -25.18 -49.32
C GLY A 638 -9.57 -24.50 -50.69
N LEU A 639 -8.48 -24.37 -51.43
CA LEU A 639 -8.51 -23.88 -52.82
C LEU A 639 -9.37 -24.78 -53.71
N GLY A 640 -9.28 -26.10 -53.56
CA GLY A 640 -10.16 -27.06 -54.25
C GLY A 640 -11.65 -26.84 -53.95
N ILE A 641 -12.00 -26.58 -52.69
CA ILE A 641 -13.39 -26.27 -52.27
C ILE A 641 -13.87 -24.95 -52.90
N VAL A 642 -13.05 -23.90 -52.90
CA VAL A 642 -13.38 -22.61 -53.54
C VAL A 642 -13.64 -22.79 -55.04
N VAL A 643 -12.75 -23.49 -55.75
CA VAL A 643 -12.93 -23.79 -57.18
C VAL A 643 -14.21 -24.60 -57.43
N CYS A 644 -14.44 -25.68 -56.67
CA CYS A 644 -15.65 -26.49 -56.78
C CYS A 644 -16.94 -25.69 -56.51
N GLY A 645 -16.91 -24.77 -55.53
CA GLY A 645 -18.03 -23.87 -55.23
C GLY A 645 -18.33 -22.91 -56.38
N ILE A 646 -17.29 -22.31 -56.98
CA ILE A 646 -17.41 -21.43 -58.16
C ILE A 646 -18.00 -22.19 -59.35
N PHE A 647 -17.49 -23.38 -59.69
CA PHE A 647 -18.05 -24.19 -60.78
C PHE A 647 -19.49 -24.64 -60.49
N SER A 648 -19.81 -25.02 -59.25
CA SER A 648 -21.18 -25.37 -58.85
C SER A 648 -22.14 -24.17 -58.97
N SER A 649 -21.67 -22.95 -58.68
CA SER A 649 -22.48 -21.74 -58.81
C SER A 649 -22.96 -21.51 -60.26
N TYR A 650 -22.08 -21.72 -61.25
CA TYR A 650 -22.41 -21.57 -62.67
C TYR A 650 -23.52 -22.53 -63.12
N TYR A 651 -23.44 -23.81 -62.72
CA TYR A 651 -24.42 -24.82 -63.14
C TYR A 651 -25.74 -24.78 -62.36
N LEU A 652 -25.71 -24.45 -61.06
CA LEU A 652 -26.91 -24.50 -60.20
C LEU A 652 -27.71 -23.19 -60.17
N LEU A 653 -27.04 -22.03 -60.17
CA LEU A 653 -27.69 -20.74 -59.90
C LEU A 653 -28.16 -20.02 -61.18
N THR A 654 -27.55 -20.37 -62.30
CA THR A 654 -27.82 -19.79 -63.63
C THR A 654 -28.84 -20.61 -64.44
N SER A 655 -29.89 -21.06 -63.74
CA SER A 655 -31.08 -21.73 -64.28
C SER A 655 -32.02 -20.73 -64.99
N SER A 656 -33.16 -21.22 -65.50
CA SER A 656 -34.15 -20.41 -66.24
C SER A 656 -34.73 -19.24 -65.44
N TYR A 657 -35.43 -18.34 -66.13
CA TYR A 657 -36.12 -17.20 -65.51
C TYR A 657 -37.49 -17.63 -64.99
N THR A 658 -37.69 -17.51 -63.68
CA THR A 658 -38.99 -17.65 -63.02
C THR A 658 -39.39 -16.33 -62.38
N ALA A 659 -40.66 -15.94 -62.51
CA ALA A 659 -41.20 -14.80 -61.77
C ALA A 659 -41.24 -15.10 -60.26
N LYS A 660 -41.75 -16.29 -59.90
CA LYS A 660 -41.77 -16.83 -58.54
C LYS A 660 -40.37 -17.00 -57.95
N ALA A 661 -40.25 -16.76 -56.65
CA ALA A 661 -39.08 -17.12 -55.85
C ALA A 661 -39.10 -18.63 -55.56
N SER A 662 -38.24 -19.39 -56.23
CA SER A 662 -38.09 -20.82 -55.94
C SER A 662 -37.38 -21.04 -54.60
N VAL A 663 -37.59 -22.21 -54.00
CA VAL A 663 -36.91 -22.63 -52.76
C VAL A 663 -35.38 -22.50 -52.88
N LEU A 664 -34.81 -22.88 -54.02
CA LEU A 664 -33.39 -22.69 -54.34
C LEU A 664 -32.97 -21.21 -54.36
N THR A 665 -33.82 -20.31 -54.87
CA THR A 665 -33.56 -18.85 -54.85
C THR A 665 -33.57 -18.33 -53.41
N CYS A 666 -34.53 -18.75 -52.58
CA CYS A 666 -34.59 -18.35 -51.18
C CYS A 666 -33.35 -18.81 -50.41
N THR A 667 -33.00 -20.10 -50.50
CA THR A 667 -31.81 -20.70 -49.88
C THR A 667 -30.51 -19.99 -50.26
N THR A 668 -30.35 -19.63 -51.53
CA THR A 668 -29.13 -18.99 -52.02
C THR A 668 -29.07 -17.51 -51.65
N CYS A 669 -30.22 -16.85 -51.46
CA CYS A 669 -30.28 -15.54 -50.83
C CYS A 669 -29.91 -15.62 -49.33
N SER A 670 -30.45 -16.57 -48.57
CA SER A 670 -30.09 -16.77 -47.15
C SER A 670 -28.61 -17.07 -46.95
N PHE A 671 -28.01 -17.89 -47.81
CA PHE A 671 -26.55 -18.15 -47.76
C PHE A 671 -25.74 -16.87 -48.07
N GLY A 672 -26.17 -16.05 -49.03
CA GLY A 672 -25.55 -14.75 -49.30
C GLY A 672 -25.70 -13.75 -48.14
N MET A 673 -26.85 -13.72 -47.48
CA MET A 673 -27.09 -12.94 -46.26
C MET A 673 -26.17 -13.38 -45.12
N MET A 674 -26.01 -14.69 -44.92
CA MET A 674 -25.11 -15.26 -43.92
C MET A 674 -23.65 -14.84 -44.16
N VAL A 675 -23.14 -14.97 -45.38
CA VAL A 675 -21.77 -14.51 -45.73
C VAL A 675 -21.63 -12.99 -45.54
N SER A 676 -22.62 -12.20 -45.93
CA SER A 676 -22.60 -10.75 -45.73
C SER A 676 -22.64 -10.36 -44.24
N LEU A 677 -23.38 -11.10 -43.41
CA LEU A 677 -23.39 -10.92 -41.96
C LEU A 677 -22.02 -11.22 -41.35
N PHE A 678 -21.37 -12.33 -41.74
CA PHE A 678 -20.01 -12.64 -41.30
C PHE A 678 -18.99 -11.58 -41.72
N GLN A 679 -19.05 -11.10 -42.97
CA GLN A 679 -18.21 -9.99 -43.44
C GLN A 679 -18.44 -8.71 -42.62
N ASN A 680 -19.69 -8.35 -42.34
CA ASN A 680 -20.02 -7.18 -41.51
C ASN A 680 -19.47 -7.32 -40.07
N LEU A 681 -19.53 -8.52 -39.47
CA LEU A 681 -18.98 -8.79 -38.14
C LEU A 681 -17.45 -8.69 -38.11
N GLY A 682 -16.77 -9.25 -39.13
CA GLY A 682 -15.31 -9.10 -39.28
C GLY A 682 -14.87 -7.64 -39.45
N VAL A 683 -15.66 -6.81 -40.14
CA VAL A 683 -15.39 -5.36 -40.30
C VAL A 683 -15.61 -4.60 -38.99
N ILE A 684 -16.63 -4.95 -38.20
CA ILE A 684 -16.86 -4.31 -36.88
C ILE A 684 -15.66 -4.51 -35.94
N GLN A 685 -14.95 -5.64 -36.06
CA GLN A 685 -13.75 -5.92 -35.28
C GLN A 685 -12.50 -5.15 -35.72
N THR A 686 -12.43 -4.62 -36.95
CA THR A 686 -11.28 -3.79 -37.37
C THR A 686 -11.27 -2.41 -36.70
N VAL A 687 -12.26 -2.11 -35.86
CA VAL A 687 -12.33 -0.90 -35.04
C VAL A 687 -11.55 -1.09 -33.74
N SER A 688 -10.66 -0.15 -33.45
CA SER A 688 -9.75 -0.16 -32.30
C SER A 688 -10.46 0.16 -30.97
N VAL A 689 -11.16 -0.82 -30.41
CA VAL A 689 -11.87 -0.75 -29.11
C VAL A 689 -11.58 -2.00 -28.25
N PRO A 690 -11.47 -1.87 -26.91
CA PRO A 690 -11.34 -2.99 -26.00
C PRO A 690 -12.64 -3.82 -25.92
N TRP A 691 -12.83 -4.70 -26.89
CA TRP A 691 -13.87 -5.74 -26.85
C TRP A 691 -13.58 -6.75 -25.72
N PRO A 692 -14.58 -7.17 -24.92
CA PRO A 692 -14.41 -8.23 -23.93
C PRO A 692 -13.88 -9.50 -24.59
N ASN A 693 -12.95 -10.21 -23.96
CA ASN A 693 -12.17 -11.30 -24.61
C ASN A 693 -13.04 -12.32 -25.38
N GLY A 694 -14.08 -12.89 -24.74
CA GLY A 694 -14.96 -13.85 -25.42
C GLY A 694 -15.77 -13.28 -26.59
N LEU A 695 -15.98 -11.97 -26.65
CA LEU A 695 -16.58 -11.27 -27.79
C LEU A 695 -15.54 -10.90 -28.85
N LYS A 696 -14.31 -10.52 -28.43
CA LYS A 696 -13.16 -10.32 -29.33
C LYS A 696 -12.87 -11.59 -30.14
N ASP A 697 -12.85 -12.74 -29.48
CA ASP A 697 -12.60 -14.05 -30.09
C ASP A 697 -13.76 -14.48 -31.01
N PHE A 698 -15.01 -14.25 -30.59
CA PHE A 698 -16.21 -14.52 -31.41
C PHE A 698 -16.24 -13.69 -32.70
N LEU A 699 -15.89 -12.40 -32.62
CA LEU A 699 -15.74 -11.55 -33.80
C LEU A 699 -14.54 -12.01 -34.65
N GLY A 700 -13.42 -12.36 -34.00
CA GLY A 700 -12.18 -12.86 -34.61
C GLY A 700 -12.38 -13.98 -35.61
N PHE A 701 -13.26 -14.93 -35.27
CA PHE A 701 -13.62 -16.03 -36.16
C PHE A 701 -14.17 -15.57 -37.52
N PHE A 702 -14.89 -14.44 -37.58
CA PHE A 702 -15.51 -13.97 -38.82
C PHE A 702 -14.57 -13.21 -39.76
N GLN A 703 -13.39 -12.77 -39.30
CA GLN A 703 -12.39 -12.14 -40.17
C GLN A 703 -11.87 -13.09 -41.27
N ILE A 704 -12.03 -14.41 -41.12
CA ILE A 704 -11.76 -15.40 -42.17
C ILE A 704 -12.58 -15.11 -43.45
N PHE A 705 -13.80 -14.56 -43.34
CA PHE A 705 -14.62 -14.14 -44.48
C PHE A 705 -14.14 -12.81 -45.13
N LEU A 706 -13.20 -12.11 -44.48
CA LEU A 706 -12.44 -11.00 -45.04
C LEU A 706 -11.05 -11.44 -45.58
N LEU A 707 -10.82 -12.74 -45.76
CA LEU A 707 -9.51 -13.34 -46.05
C LEU A 707 -8.46 -12.98 -44.99
N ASP A 708 -8.85 -12.91 -43.73
CA ASP A 708 -7.90 -12.99 -42.63
C ASP A 708 -7.57 -14.45 -42.32
N LEU A 709 -6.39 -14.88 -42.77
CA LEU A 709 -6.02 -16.29 -42.88
C LEU A 709 -4.84 -16.67 -41.97
N ASP A 710 -4.30 -15.72 -41.20
CA ASP A 710 -3.09 -15.90 -40.41
C ASP A 710 -3.32 -16.86 -39.22
N SER A 711 -4.56 -16.91 -38.70
CA SER A 711 -5.03 -17.90 -37.71
C SER A 711 -5.12 -19.34 -38.26
N LEU A 712 -5.21 -19.49 -39.58
CA LEU A 712 -5.16 -20.77 -40.30
C LEU A 712 -3.73 -21.11 -40.79
N GLY A 713 -2.72 -20.40 -40.28
CA GLY A 713 -1.31 -20.62 -40.61
C GLY A 713 -0.94 -20.19 -42.03
N PHE A 714 -1.60 -19.17 -42.60
CA PHE A 714 -1.22 -18.61 -43.90
C PHE A 714 0.20 -18.03 -43.91
N SER A 715 0.71 -17.57 -42.75
CA SER A 715 2.12 -17.19 -42.58
C SER A 715 3.09 -18.33 -42.94
N CYS A 716 2.72 -19.59 -42.69
CA CYS A 716 3.52 -20.77 -43.06
C CYS A 716 3.59 -21.03 -44.58
N VAL A 717 2.80 -20.31 -45.39
CA VAL A 717 2.75 -20.45 -46.86
C VAL A 717 3.24 -19.18 -47.55
N ALA A 718 2.87 -18.00 -47.06
CA ALA A 718 3.23 -16.71 -47.65
C ALA A 718 4.43 -16.02 -46.98
N GLY A 719 4.84 -16.41 -45.77
CA GLY A 719 5.96 -15.79 -45.05
C GLY A 719 5.60 -14.47 -44.35
N GLY A 720 6.36 -13.41 -44.62
CA GLY A 720 6.27 -12.12 -43.94
C GLY A 720 5.01 -11.28 -44.27
N PRO A 721 4.76 -10.19 -43.51
CA PRO A 721 3.51 -9.40 -43.58
C PRO A 721 3.13 -8.95 -45.00
N VAL A 722 4.09 -8.34 -45.72
CA VAL A 722 3.90 -7.81 -47.08
C VAL A 722 3.51 -8.92 -48.07
N HIS A 723 4.09 -10.12 -47.92
CA HIS A 723 3.80 -11.26 -48.79
C HIS A 723 2.41 -11.87 -48.51
N ARG A 724 1.96 -11.91 -47.25
CA ARG A 724 0.57 -12.28 -46.90
C ARG A 724 -0.41 -11.31 -47.54
N PHE A 725 -0.17 -10.01 -47.40
CA PHE A 725 -1.01 -8.98 -48.02
C PHE A 725 -1.03 -9.09 -49.55
N ALA A 726 0.11 -9.32 -50.18
CA ALA A 726 0.21 -9.53 -51.63
C ALA A 726 -0.56 -10.78 -52.11
N GLY A 727 -0.48 -11.89 -51.37
CA GLY A 727 -1.26 -13.10 -51.66
C GLY A 727 -2.78 -12.87 -51.60
N ASN A 728 -3.24 -12.15 -50.57
CA ASN A 728 -4.64 -11.75 -50.43
C ASN A 728 -5.12 -10.83 -51.57
N CYS A 729 -4.29 -9.90 -52.03
CA CYS A 729 -4.60 -9.07 -53.20
C CYS A 729 -4.65 -9.92 -54.49
N ALA A 730 -3.67 -10.82 -54.68
CA ALA A 730 -3.55 -11.65 -55.87
C ALA A 730 -4.75 -12.61 -56.07
N PHE A 731 -5.35 -13.11 -54.98
CA PHE A 731 -6.50 -14.02 -55.01
C PHE A 731 -7.62 -13.56 -55.96
N PHE A 732 -8.03 -12.28 -55.91
CA PHE A 732 -9.11 -11.77 -56.75
C PHE A 732 -8.74 -11.76 -58.24
N PHE A 733 -7.53 -11.31 -58.58
CA PHE A 733 -7.04 -11.28 -59.95
C PHE A 733 -6.85 -12.69 -60.53
N VAL A 734 -6.38 -13.64 -59.71
CA VAL A 734 -6.25 -15.07 -60.10
C VAL A 734 -7.61 -15.70 -60.34
N VAL A 735 -8.60 -15.49 -59.46
CA VAL A 735 -9.96 -16.06 -59.67
C VAL A 735 -10.66 -15.43 -60.88
N LEU A 736 -10.53 -14.11 -61.08
CA LEU A 736 -11.16 -13.43 -62.23
C LEU A 736 -10.52 -13.81 -63.56
N SER A 737 -9.19 -13.82 -63.65
CA SER A 737 -8.49 -14.31 -64.84
C SER A 737 -8.78 -15.79 -65.10
N GLY A 738 -8.85 -16.61 -64.04
CA GLY A 738 -9.29 -18.01 -64.10
C GLY A 738 -10.70 -18.18 -64.67
N LEU A 739 -11.68 -17.37 -64.24
CA LEU A 739 -13.06 -17.40 -64.76
C LEU A 739 -13.17 -17.01 -66.24
N VAL A 740 -12.34 -16.05 -66.69
CA VAL A 740 -12.28 -15.69 -68.12
C VAL A 740 -11.56 -16.78 -68.92
N ALA A 741 -10.48 -17.36 -68.38
CA ALA A 741 -9.73 -18.43 -69.01
C ALA A 741 -10.56 -19.72 -69.14
N THR A 742 -11.32 -20.14 -68.13
CA THR A 742 -12.19 -21.33 -68.22
C THR A 742 -13.30 -21.12 -69.25
N ALA A 743 -13.88 -19.93 -69.34
CA ALA A 743 -14.86 -19.60 -70.36
C ALA A 743 -14.26 -19.63 -71.78
N PHE A 744 -13.04 -19.14 -71.96
CA PHE A 744 -12.33 -19.22 -73.24
C PHE A 744 -11.96 -20.67 -73.61
N LEU A 745 -11.27 -21.38 -72.71
CA LEU A 745 -10.77 -22.74 -72.93
C LEU A 745 -11.89 -23.76 -73.15
N THR A 746 -13.03 -23.65 -72.45
CA THR A 746 -14.16 -24.56 -72.68
C THR A 746 -14.81 -24.36 -74.05
N ASN A 747 -14.83 -23.14 -74.59
CA ASN A 747 -15.35 -22.89 -75.94
C ASN A 747 -14.33 -23.21 -77.05
N LEU A 748 -13.02 -23.18 -76.75
CA LEU A 748 -11.96 -23.46 -77.72
C LEU A 748 -11.57 -24.95 -77.81
N LEU A 749 -11.56 -25.68 -76.69
CA LEU A 749 -10.92 -27.00 -76.59
C LEU A 749 -11.89 -28.19 -76.44
N LEU A 750 -13.18 -27.97 -76.14
CA LEU A 750 -14.11 -29.08 -75.92
C LEU A 750 -14.54 -29.77 -77.24
N PRO A 751 -14.37 -31.09 -77.38
CA PRO A 751 -14.93 -31.84 -78.51
C PRO A 751 -16.46 -31.71 -78.56
N ARG A 752 -17.07 -31.77 -79.76
CA ARG A 752 -18.53 -31.61 -79.96
C ARG A 752 -19.40 -32.48 -79.04
N ARG A 753 -18.94 -33.68 -78.64
CA ARG A 753 -19.60 -34.59 -77.68
C ARG A 753 -19.73 -34.04 -76.25
N LEU A 754 -18.86 -33.11 -75.85
CA LEU A 754 -18.82 -32.49 -74.53
C LEU A 754 -19.27 -31.01 -74.54
N SER A 755 -19.82 -30.54 -75.67
CA SER A 755 -20.31 -29.16 -75.85
C SER A 755 -21.34 -28.69 -74.80
N TRP A 756 -22.01 -29.61 -74.11
CA TRP A 756 -22.95 -29.30 -73.01
C TRP A 756 -22.25 -28.72 -71.76
N LEU A 757 -20.93 -28.90 -71.61
CA LEU A 757 -20.08 -28.30 -70.58
C LEU A 757 -19.52 -26.91 -70.97
N ALA A 758 -19.79 -26.41 -72.19
CA ALA A 758 -19.25 -25.14 -72.65
C ALA A 758 -19.89 -23.95 -71.93
N TRP A 759 -19.06 -22.96 -71.55
CA TRP A 759 -19.52 -21.81 -70.77
C TRP A 759 -20.15 -20.72 -71.66
N GLN A 760 -21.38 -20.32 -71.34
CA GLN A 760 -22.14 -19.35 -72.13
C GLN A 760 -21.81 -17.91 -71.70
N LYS A 761 -21.62 -16.99 -72.66
CA LYS A 761 -21.21 -15.58 -72.41
C LYS A 761 -22.01 -14.90 -71.29
N TYR A 762 -23.34 -14.88 -71.38
CA TYR A 762 -24.19 -14.22 -70.37
C TYR A 762 -24.22 -14.97 -69.03
N LYS A 763 -24.11 -16.29 -69.01
CA LYS A 763 -24.02 -17.04 -67.75
C LYS A 763 -22.71 -16.76 -67.03
N THR A 764 -21.59 -16.83 -67.77
CA THR A 764 -20.25 -16.46 -67.31
C THR A 764 -20.21 -15.05 -66.72
N MET A 765 -20.80 -14.08 -67.43
CA MET A 765 -20.94 -12.69 -66.95
C MET A 765 -21.69 -12.61 -65.62
N SER A 766 -22.78 -13.38 -65.44
CA SER A 766 -23.48 -13.41 -64.16
C SER A 766 -22.70 -14.14 -63.06
N THR A 767 -21.89 -15.15 -63.37
CA THR A 767 -21.03 -15.84 -62.40
C THR A 767 -19.87 -14.95 -61.94
N ILE A 768 -19.23 -14.23 -62.87
CA ILE A 768 -18.21 -13.20 -62.55
C ILE A 768 -18.84 -12.10 -61.68
N GLY A 769 -20.00 -11.57 -62.08
CA GLY A 769 -20.72 -10.56 -61.31
C GLY A 769 -21.13 -11.05 -59.91
N GLN A 770 -21.54 -12.31 -59.78
CA GLN A 770 -21.85 -12.90 -58.48
C GLN A 770 -20.61 -13.11 -57.61
N PHE A 771 -19.47 -13.54 -58.17
CA PHE A 771 -18.20 -13.61 -57.44
C PHE A 771 -17.81 -12.23 -56.91
N CYS A 772 -17.71 -11.23 -57.80
CA CYS A 772 -17.38 -9.85 -57.42
C CYS A 772 -18.36 -9.26 -56.39
N GLN A 773 -19.65 -9.60 -56.47
CA GLN A 773 -20.67 -9.15 -55.52
C GLN A 773 -20.49 -9.76 -54.12
N VAL A 774 -20.11 -11.05 -54.04
CA VAL A 774 -19.87 -11.74 -52.76
C VAL A 774 -18.52 -11.34 -52.17
N SER A 775 -17.49 -11.14 -52.98
CA SER A 775 -16.17 -10.69 -52.52
C SER A 775 -16.08 -9.18 -52.29
N PHE A 776 -17.11 -8.39 -52.64
CA PHE A 776 -17.00 -6.93 -52.73
C PHE A 776 -16.53 -6.25 -51.44
N THR A 777 -17.21 -6.54 -50.32
CA THR A 777 -16.84 -6.03 -48.99
C THR A 777 -15.40 -6.36 -48.66
N THR A 778 -15.01 -7.62 -48.86
CA THR A 778 -13.66 -8.14 -48.61
C THR A 778 -12.60 -7.46 -49.48
N MET A 779 -12.86 -7.29 -50.79
CA MET A 779 -11.97 -6.58 -51.71
C MET A 779 -11.76 -5.13 -51.28
N THR A 780 -12.83 -4.42 -50.93
CA THR A 780 -12.71 -3.03 -50.47
C THR A 780 -12.04 -2.90 -49.11
N ASN A 781 -12.26 -3.84 -48.19
CA ASN A 781 -11.60 -3.85 -46.89
C ASN A 781 -10.09 -4.09 -47.04
N ILE A 782 -9.67 -5.12 -47.76
CA ILE A 782 -8.25 -5.42 -48.06
C ILE A 782 -7.59 -4.24 -48.80
N GLY A 783 -8.27 -3.65 -49.78
CA GLY A 783 -7.77 -2.50 -50.51
C GLY A 783 -7.54 -1.25 -49.64
N LEU A 784 -8.29 -1.10 -48.54
CA LEU A 784 -8.17 0.00 -47.59
C LEU A 784 -7.13 -0.23 -46.48
N VAL A 785 -6.74 -1.48 -46.17
CA VAL A 785 -5.77 -1.80 -45.09
C VAL A 785 -4.48 -0.96 -45.15
N PRO A 786 -3.81 -0.75 -46.31
CA PRO A 786 -2.58 0.06 -46.38
C PRO A 786 -2.77 1.55 -46.06
N PHE A 787 -4.01 2.03 -45.92
CA PHE A 787 -4.33 3.43 -45.60
C PHE A 787 -4.79 3.61 -44.15
N MET A 788 -4.93 2.53 -43.38
CA MET A 788 -5.23 2.56 -41.95
C MET A 788 -3.92 2.73 -41.15
N CYS A 789 -3.31 3.92 -41.16
CA CYS A 789 -2.16 4.20 -40.29
C CYS A 789 -2.63 4.67 -38.91
N TYR A 790 -1.99 4.19 -37.84
CA TYR A 790 -2.16 4.69 -36.47
C TYR A 790 -0.84 5.18 -35.90
N ARG A 791 -0.89 6.10 -34.93
CA ARG A 791 0.30 6.81 -34.43
C ARG A 791 0.79 6.28 -33.08
N HIS A 792 2.11 6.20 -32.93
CA HIS A 792 2.79 5.83 -31.69
C HIS A 792 3.25 7.08 -30.89
N PRO A 793 3.44 6.96 -29.56
CA PRO A 793 4.04 8.02 -28.73
C PRO A 793 5.42 8.48 -29.22
N ALA A 794 6.25 7.58 -29.76
CA ALA A 794 7.54 7.89 -30.39
C ALA A 794 7.43 8.80 -31.65
N GLY A 795 6.22 9.10 -32.13
CA GLY A 795 5.98 9.97 -33.28
C GLY A 795 5.95 9.27 -34.64
N SER A 796 6.38 8.01 -34.70
CA SER A 796 6.20 7.10 -35.83
C SER A 796 4.74 6.65 -36.00
N GLU A 797 4.39 6.15 -37.19
CA GLU A 797 3.07 5.62 -37.52
C GLU A 797 3.20 4.24 -38.17
N SER A 798 2.24 3.34 -37.95
CA SER A 798 2.23 1.96 -38.46
C SER A 798 0.88 1.52 -39.00
N VAL A 799 0.88 0.51 -39.88
CA VAL A 799 -0.32 -0.05 -40.50
C VAL A 799 -1.15 -0.85 -39.48
N LEU A 800 -2.42 -0.49 -39.30
CA LEU A 800 -3.31 -1.03 -38.26
C LEU A 800 -3.40 -2.56 -38.24
N LYS A 801 -3.41 -3.23 -39.41
CA LYS A 801 -3.43 -4.71 -39.44
C LYS A 801 -2.03 -5.34 -39.27
N TYR A 802 -0.99 -4.67 -39.75
CA TYR A 802 0.37 -5.19 -39.83
C TYR A 802 1.28 -4.22 -39.07
N SER A 803 1.13 -4.16 -37.76
CA SER A 803 1.58 -3.04 -36.93
C SER A 803 3.11 -2.93 -36.77
N ASP A 804 3.85 -3.97 -37.13
CA ASP A 804 5.30 -3.94 -37.27
C ASP A 804 5.78 -3.36 -38.63
N VAL A 805 4.86 -3.03 -39.56
CA VAL A 805 5.15 -2.30 -40.81
C VAL A 805 4.85 -0.81 -40.62
N PHE A 806 5.92 -0.01 -40.48
CA PHE A 806 5.82 1.45 -40.37
C PHE A 806 5.31 2.09 -41.65
N CYS A 807 4.43 3.08 -41.51
CA CYS A 807 3.93 3.90 -42.61
C CYS A 807 5.03 4.81 -43.18
N ASN A 808 4.96 5.10 -44.49
CA ASN A 808 6.01 5.74 -45.31
C ASN A 808 7.29 4.89 -45.53
N SER A 809 7.31 3.62 -45.11
CA SER A 809 8.38 2.69 -45.47
C SER A 809 8.28 2.21 -46.94
N ALA A 810 9.35 1.61 -47.47
CA ALA A 810 9.32 0.98 -48.79
C ALA A 810 8.35 -0.21 -48.86
N GLU A 811 8.20 -0.95 -47.76
CA GLU A 811 7.24 -2.05 -47.63
C GLU A 811 5.79 -1.55 -47.65
N HIS A 812 5.50 -0.49 -46.90
CA HIS A 812 4.20 0.18 -46.91
C HIS A 812 3.85 0.72 -48.30
N THR A 813 4.80 1.33 -49.00
CA THR A 813 4.62 1.79 -50.39
C THR A 813 4.20 0.65 -51.33
N LEU A 814 4.79 -0.54 -51.21
CA LEU A 814 4.40 -1.72 -52.01
C LEU A 814 2.98 -2.20 -51.65
N MET A 815 2.62 -2.19 -50.36
CA MET A 815 1.26 -2.53 -49.93
C MET A 815 0.23 -1.51 -50.48
N GLN A 816 0.53 -0.21 -50.45
CA GLN A 816 -0.35 0.82 -51.01
C GLN A 816 -0.62 0.63 -52.51
N LEU A 817 0.40 0.28 -53.30
CA LEU A 817 0.25 -0.01 -54.73
C LEU A 817 -0.69 -1.21 -54.98
N LEU A 818 -0.50 -2.30 -54.22
CA LEU A 818 -1.31 -3.51 -54.36
C LEU A 818 -2.76 -3.28 -53.88
N GLY A 819 -2.95 -2.58 -52.76
CA GLY A 819 -4.28 -2.19 -52.27
C GLY A 819 -5.02 -1.29 -53.25
N THR A 820 -4.33 -0.30 -53.82
CA THR A 820 -4.89 0.60 -54.84
C THR A 820 -5.36 -0.16 -56.08
N ALA A 821 -4.65 -1.20 -56.51
CA ALA A 821 -5.10 -2.05 -57.63
C ALA A 821 -6.41 -2.80 -57.31
N VAL A 822 -6.57 -3.31 -56.09
CA VAL A 822 -7.83 -3.96 -55.65
C VAL A 822 -8.97 -2.95 -55.50
N LEU A 823 -8.69 -1.72 -55.03
CA LEU A 823 -9.67 -0.63 -54.99
C LEU A 823 -10.10 -0.18 -56.38
N ALA A 824 -9.18 -0.07 -57.35
CA ALA A 824 -9.51 0.27 -58.74
C ALA A 824 -10.42 -0.78 -59.38
N LEU A 825 -10.12 -2.07 -59.18
CA LEU A 825 -10.97 -3.19 -59.61
C LEU A 825 -12.38 -3.12 -58.96
N SER A 826 -12.44 -2.78 -57.66
CA SER A 826 -13.70 -2.62 -56.92
C SER A 826 -14.51 -1.43 -57.44
N GLY A 827 -13.88 -0.28 -57.68
CA GLY A 827 -14.52 0.91 -58.23
C GLY A 827 -15.09 0.66 -59.63
N ALA A 828 -14.32 -0.02 -60.50
CA ALA A 828 -14.78 -0.41 -61.83
C ALA A 828 -16.00 -1.34 -61.78
N PHE A 829 -16.02 -2.32 -60.86
CA PHE A 829 -17.17 -3.20 -60.66
C PHE A 829 -18.41 -2.46 -60.12
N LEU A 830 -18.23 -1.56 -59.15
CA LEU A 830 -19.32 -0.75 -58.61
C LEU A 830 -19.93 0.16 -59.69
N SER A 831 -19.09 0.83 -60.46
CA SER A 831 -19.48 1.70 -61.58
C SER A 831 -20.25 0.93 -62.64
N SER A 832 -19.79 -0.29 -62.96
CA SER A 832 -20.49 -1.22 -63.84
C SER A 832 -21.86 -1.61 -63.29
N CYS A 833 -21.99 -1.87 -61.99
CA CYS A 833 -23.27 -2.18 -61.35
C CYS A 833 -24.26 -1.01 -61.40
N PHE A 834 -23.81 0.23 -61.16
CA PHE A 834 -24.66 1.42 -61.32
C PHE A 834 -25.18 1.55 -62.76
N PHE A 835 -24.29 1.41 -63.75
CA PHE A 835 -24.67 1.41 -65.18
C PHE A 835 -25.67 0.28 -65.50
N PHE A 836 -25.43 -0.93 -65.00
CA PHE A 836 -26.34 -2.08 -65.21
C PHE A 836 -27.72 -1.85 -64.58
N ALA A 837 -27.80 -1.31 -63.37
CA ALA A 837 -29.08 -1.04 -62.70
C ALA A 837 -29.90 0.05 -63.41
N TRP A 838 -29.22 1.11 -63.89
CA TRP A 838 -29.83 2.17 -64.70
C TRP A 838 -30.32 1.67 -66.06
N LYS A 839 -29.55 0.80 -66.73
CA LYS A 839 -29.89 0.29 -68.06
C LYS A 839 -30.85 -0.92 -68.04
N ALA A 840 -30.96 -1.63 -66.92
CA ALA A 840 -31.76 -2.85 -66.76
C ALA A 840 -33.21 -2.77 -67.30
N PRO A 841 -34.00 -1.69 -67.11
CA PRO A 841 -35.36 -1.62 -67.66
C PRO A 841 -35.38 -1.72 -69.20
N SER A 842 -34.41 -1.10 -69.88
CA SER A 842 -34.27 -1.18 -71.35
C SER A 842 -33.80 -2.54 -71.88
N TRP A 843 -33.41 -3.43 -70.96
CA TRP A 843 -32.98 -4.80 -71.23
C TRP A 843 -34.03 -5.86 -70.86
N SER A 844 -35.19 -5.46 -70.33
CA SER A 844 -36.28 -6.38 -70.01
C SER A 844 -36.67 -7.24 -71.23
N GLY A 845 -36.67 -8.57 -71.05
CA GLY A 845 -36.98 -9.55 -72.10
C GLY A 845 -35.83 -9.84 -73.08
N LYS A 846 -34.65 -9.23 -72.93
CA LYS A 846 -33.49 -9.45 -73.82
C LYS A 846 -32.48 -10.39 -73.17
N ALA A 847 -31.77 -11.20 -73.96
CA ALA A 847 -30.78 -12.16 -73.48
C ALA A 847 -29.66 -11.55 -72.59
N ILE A 848 -29.33 -10.27 -72.78
CA ILE A 848 -28.36 -9.52 -71.94
C ILE A 848 -28.82 -9.38 -70.47
N GLN A 849 -30.12 -9.40 -70.20
CA GLN A 849 -30.68 -9.48 -68.84
C GLN A 849 -30.14 -10.71 -68.08
N GLY A 850 -29.78 -11.78 -68.82
CA GLY A 850 -29.05 -12.96 -68.37
C GLY A 850 -27.76 -12.66 -67.60
N GLY A 851 -26.97 -11.68 -68.08
CA GLY A 851 -25.66 -11.34 -67.51
C GLY A 851 -25.70 -10.50 -66.23
N VAL A 852 -26.80 -9.78 -66.00
CA VAL A 852 -26.98 -8.91 -64.82
C VAL A 852 -27.87 -9.53 -63.73
N ARG A 853 -28.20 -10.83 -63.86
CA ARG A 853 -29.09 -11.58 -62.95
C ARG A 853 -28.66 -11.46 -61.49
N PHE A 854 -27.35 -11.52 -61.20
CA PHE A 854 -26.78 -11.38 -59.85
C PHE A 854 -27.20 -10.09 -59.11
N LEU A 855 -27.39 -8.98 -59.84
CA LEU A 855 -27.72 -7.68 -59.24
C LEU A 855 -29.22 -7.54 -58.97
N ILE A 856 -30.07 -7.93 -59.94
CA ILE A 856 -31.50 -7.57 -59.95
C ILE A 856 -32.47 -8.71 -59.60
N PHE A 857 -32.12 -9.98 -59.81
CA PHE A 857 -33.12 -11.08 -59.84
C PHE A 857 -33.74 -11.42 -58.47
N ARG A 858 -33.03 -11.10 -57.38
CA ARG A 858 -33.41 -11.39 -55.99
C ARG A 858 -34.47 -10.44 -55.41
N PHE A 859 -34.71 -9.29 -56.05
CA PHE A 859 -35.59 -8.23 -55.57
C PHE A 859 -36.95 -8.20 -56.27
N ARG A 860 -37.93 -7.55 -55.64
CA ARG A 860 -39.23 -7.23 -56.24
C ARG A 860 -39.03 -6.32 -57.46
N PRO A 861 -39.77 -6.49 -58.58
CA PRO A 861 -39.59 -5.67 -59.79
C PRO A 861 -39.67 -4.16 -59.55
N ASN A 862 -40.45 -3.71 -58.56
CA ASN A 862 -40.60 -2.30 -58.20
C ASN A 862 -39.39 -1.71 -57.45
N VAL A 863 -38.44 -2.53 -56.99
CA VAL A 863 -37.24 -2.11 -56.22
C VAL A 863 -35.97 -2.83 -56.72
N TRP A 864 -35.91 -3.11 -58.02
CA TRP A 864 -34.82 -3.83 -58.70
C TRP A 864 -33.41 -3.24 -58.44
N TRP A 865 -33.33 -1.93 -58.16
CA TRP A 865 -32.10 -1.18 -57.89
C TRP A 865 -31.55 -1.38 -56.47
N PHE A 866 -32.31 -1.97 -55.53
CA PHE A 866 -31.87 -2.13 -54.14
C PHE A 866 -30.58 -2.96 -53.99
N GLY A 867 -30.24 -3.76 -55.01
CA GLY A 867 -28.96 -4.44 -55.12
C GLY A 867 -27.74 -3.53 -55.02
N LEU A 868 -27.88 -2.25 -55.41
CA LEU A 868 -26.84 -1.24 -55.23
C LEU A 868 -26.69 -0.83 -53.76
N VAL A 869 -27.79 -0.62 -53.03
CA VAL A 869 -27.77 -0.20 -51.61
C VAL A 869 -26.99 -1.20 -50.76
N LEU A 870 -27.30 -2.50 -50.90
CA LEU A 870 -26.59 -3.57 -50.21
C LEU A 870 -25.13 -3.70 -50.67
N LEU A 871 -24.83 -3.39 -51.93
CA LEU A 871 -23.46 -3.41 -52.45
C LEU A 871 -22.62 -2.24 -51.88
N THR A 872 -23.18 -1.03 -51.82
CA THR A 872 -22.50 0.15 -51.26
C THR A 872 -22.31 0.11 -49.76
N ARG A 873 -23.15 -0.64 -49.03
CA ARG A 873 -23.08 -0.77 -47.56
C ARG A 873 -21.73 -1.32 -47.07
N GLY A 874 -21.23 -2.41 -47.68
CA GLY A 874 -20.00 -3.09 -47.24
C GLY A 874 -18.77 -2.17 -47.21
N PRO A 875 -18.42 -1.48 -48.31
CA PRO A 875 -17.33 -0.51 -48.34
C PRO A 875 -17.54 0.67 -47.41
N LEU A 876 -18.78 1.20 -47.30
CA LEU A 876 -19.07 2.30 -46.38
C LEU A 876 -18.77 1.93 -44.93
N LEU A 877 -18.97 0.67 -44.52
CA LEU A 877 -18.59 0.19 -43.18
C LEU A 877 -17.07 0.03 -42.99
N SER A 878 -16.25 -0.02 -44.06
CA SER A 878 -14.79 -0.05 -43.94
C SER A 878 -14.13 1.34 -43.96
N MET A 879 -14.84 2.38 -44.42
CA MET A 879 -14.29 3.74 -44.51
C MET A 879 -13.96 4.44 -43.17
N PRO A 880 -14.75 4.29 -42.08
CA PRO A 880 -14.47 4.98 -40.81
C PRO A 880 -13.10 4.66 -40.21
N ALA A 881 -12.61 3.42 -40.37
CA ALA A 881 -11.30 3.00 -39.91
C ALA A 881 -10.13 3.71 -40.63
N VAL A 882 -10.34 4.21 -41.85
CA VAL A 882 -9.37 5.04 -42.59
C VAL A 882 -9.58 6.53 -42.31
N ALA A 883 -10.84 6.97 -42.17
CA ALA A 883 -11.16 8.39 -41.98
C ALA A 883 -10.84 8.92 -40.56
N ALA A 884 -10.87 8.05 -39.54
CA ALA A 884 -10.70 8.45 -38.14
C ALA A 884 -9.94 7.39 -37.30
N PRO A 885 -8.76 6.88 -37.74
CA PRO A 885 -8.08 5.73 -37.10
C PRO A 885 -7.79 5.94 -35.61
N ASN A 886 -7.41 7.17 -35.22
CA ASN A 886 -7.07 7.52 -33.84
C ASN A 886 -8.29 7.95 -32.97
N MET A 887 -9.53 7.87 -33.48
CA MET A 887 -10.74 8.37 -32.81
C MET A 887 -11.90 7.33 -32.82
N PRO A 888 -11.87 6.29 -31.97
CA PRO A 888 -12.81 5.17 -32.04
C PRO A 888 -14.29 5.59 -31.86
N ALA A 889 -14.58 6.58 -31.01
CA ALA A 889 -15.95 7.07 -30.83
C ALA A 889 -16.55 7.65 -32.13
N VAL A 890 -15.74 8.35 -32.93
CA VAL A 890 -16.14 8.88 -34.25
C VAL A 890 -16.42 7.74 -35.22
N GLN A 891 -15.58 6.69 -35.22
CA GLN A 891 -15.81 5.50 -36.05
C GLN A 891 -17.16 4.83 -35.72
N PHE A 892 -17.47 4.62 -34.44
CA PHE A 892 -18.72 4.03 -33.99
C PHE A 892 -19.95 4.84 -34.41
N VAL A 893 -19.92 6.17 -34.31
CA VAL A 893 -21.03 7.04 -34.75
C VAL A 893 -21.29 6.91 -36.25
N PHE A 894 -20.24 6.89 -37.09
CA PHE A 894 -20.41 6.68 -38.53
C PHE A 894 -20.96 5.28 -38.85
N LEU A 895 -20.42 4.22 -38.25
CA LEU A 895 -20.89 2.84 -38.46
C LEU A 895 -22.36 2.67 -38.07
N LEU A 896 -22.75 3.20 -36.90
CA LEU A 896 -24.13 3.17 -36.42
C LEU A 896 -25.07 3.92 -37.38
N GLY A 897 -24.68 5.10 -37.85
CA GLY A 897 -25.44 5.87 -38.85
C GLY A 897 -25.63 5.13 -40.17
N ILE A 898 -24.59 4.46 -40.68
CA ILE A 898 -24.65 3.66 -41.91
C ILE A 898 -25.59 2.46 -41.75
N LEU A 899 -25.53 1.75 -40.62
CA LEU A 899 -26.42 0.62 -40.37
C LEU A 899 -27.88 1.04 -40.14
N LEU A 900 -28.12 2.13 -39.42
CA LEU A 900 -29.46 2.71 -39.23
C LEU A 900 -30.07 3.16 -40.56
N LEU A 901 -29.31 3.83 -41.43
CA LEU A 901 -29.76 4.18 -42.78
C LEU A 901 -30.08 2.94 -43.61
N SER A 902 -29.23 1.90 -43.55
CA SER A 902 -29.50 0.62 -44.20
C SER A 902 -30.74 -0.09 -43.64
N LEU A 903 -31.03 0.06 -42.34
CA LEU A 903 -32.19 -0.54 -41.67
C LEU A 903 -33.48 0.18 -42.09
N GLN A 904 -33.46 1.52 -42.09
CA GLN A 904 -34.57 2.34 -42.54
C GLN A 904 -34.92 2.05 -44.00
N LEU A 905 -33.93 1.99 -44.90
CA LEU A 905 -34.16 1.65 -46.30
C LEU A 905 -34.71 0.21 -46.47
N GLN A 906 -34.21 -0.76 -45.70
CA GLN A 906 -34.69 -2.14 -45.74
C GLN A 906 -36.16 -2.27 -45.30
N ILE A 907 -36.52 -1.66 -44.16
CA ILE A 907 -37.88 -1.70 -43.60
C ILE A 907 -38.85 -0.93 -44.50
N TRP A 908 -38.44 0.23 -45.04
CA TRP A 908 -39.30 1.07 -45.88
C TRP A 908 -39.62 0.44 -47.25
N TYR A 909 -38.64 -0.22 -47.87
CA TYR A 909 -38.81 -0.75 -49.24
C TYR A 909 -39.13 -2.25 -49.32
N LEU A 910 -38.91 -3.04 -48.26
CA LEU A 910 -39.10 -4.49 -48.21
C LEU A 910 -38.70 -5.17 -49.55
N PRO A 911 -37.43 -5.07 -49.95
CA PRO A 911 -37.02 -5.22 -51.34
C PRO A 911 -36.98 -6.67 -51.84
N TRP A 912 -36.88 -7.67 -50.96
CA TRP A 912 -36.74 -9.08 -51.33
C TRP A 912 -38.06 -9.69 -51.80
N LYS A 913 -37.98 -10.64 -52.75
CA LYS A 913 -39.17 -11.30 -53.33
C LYS A 913 -39.99 -12.13 -52.33
N ALA A 914 -39.35 -12.76 -51.35
CA ALA A 914 -40.02 -13.60 -50.36
C ALA A 914 -40.16 -12.85 -49.01
N PRO A 915 -41.35 -12.83 -48.37
CA PRO A 915 -41.56 -12.14 -47.10
C PRO A 915 -40.55 -12.50 -46.00
N ILE A 916 -40.23 -13.79 -45.84
CA ILE A 916 -39.25 -14.24 -44.83
C ILE A 916 -37.86 -13.61 -45.00
N LEU A 917 -37.42 -13.35 -46.24
CA LEU A 917 -36.10 -12.76 -46.51
C LEU A 917 -36.03 -11.29 -46.06
N ASN A 918 -37.13 -10.54 -46.20
CA ASN A 918 -37.20 -9.17 -45.69
C ASN A 918 -37.10 -9.13 -44.15
N LEU A 919 -37.82 -10.04 -43.48
CA LEU A 919 -37.80 -10.20 -42.02
C LEU A 919 -36.40 -10.58 -41.51
N VAL A 920 -35.77 -11.59 -42.11
CA VAL A 920 -34.44 -12.08 -41.71
C VAL A 920 -33.38 -10.98 -41.85
N ASP A 921 -33.32 -10.29 -42.99
CA ASP A 921 -32.36 -9.21 -43.27
C ASP A 921 -32.62 -7.95 -42.42
N GLY A 922 -33.88 -7.67 -42.08
CA GLY A 922 -34.24 -6.63 -41.10
C GLY A 922 -33.76 -6.97 -39.68
N VAL A 923 -33.99 -8.21 -39.23
CA VAL A 923 -33.61 -8.68 -37.88
C VAL A 923 -32.09 -8.77 -37.72
N THR A 924 -31.35 -9.30 -38.70
CA THR A 924 -29.87 -9.32 -38.62
C THR A 924 -29.29 -7.92 -38.60
N ASN A 925 -29.84 -6.98 -39.38
CA ASN A 925 -29.35 -5.61 -39.37
C ASN A 925 -29.70 -4.88 -38.05
N LEU A 926 -30.86 -5.14 -37.44
CA LEU A 926 -31.20 -4.64 -36.11
C LEU A 926 -30.25 -5.20 -35.03
N LEU A 927 -29.91 -6.49 -35.08
CA LEU A 927 -28.95 -7.11 -34.16
C LEU A 927 -27.55 -6.47 -34.27
N LEU A 928 -27.09 -6.16 -35.49
CA LEU A 928 -25.83 -5.43 -35.71
C LEU A 928 -25.87 -3.98 -35.17
N VAL A 929 -27.00 -3.28 -35.33
CA VAL A 929 -27.20 -1.93 -34.74
C VAL A 929 -27.11 -1.99 -33.21
N MET A 930 -27.77 -2.96 -32.57
CA MET A 930 -27.72 -3.11 -31.10
C MET A 930 -26.33 -3.49 -30.59
N LEU A 931 -25.59 -4.33 -31.34
CA LEU A 931 -24.21 -4.70 -31.01
C LEU A 931 -23.28 -3.48 -31.05
N LEU A 932 -23.39 -2.62 -32.06
CA LEU A 932 -22.61 -1.38 -32.14
C LEU A 932 -22.99 -0.36 -31.06
N ALA A 933 -24.27 -0.23 -30.71
CA ALA A 933 -24.72 0.67 -29.64
C ALA A 933 -24.09 0.28 -28.28
N ILE A 934 -23.98 -1.02 -27.98
CA ILE A 934 -23.31 -1.54 -26.79
C ILE A 934 -21.78 -1.34 -26.84
N GLY A 935 -21.17 -1.37 -28.02
CA GLY A 935 -19.75 -1.02 -28.18
C GLY A 935 -19.48 0.46 -27.88
N LEU A 936 -20.31 1.37 -28.40
CA LEU A 936 -20.22 2.80 -28.10
C LEU A 936 -20.40 3.09 -26.60
N GLY A 937 -21.26 2.34 -25.90
CA GLY A 937 -21.47 2.47 -24.45
C GLY A 937 -20.23 2.16 -23.59
N ARG A 938 -19.21 1.45 -24.11
CA ARG A 938 -17.93 1.22 -23.41
C ARG A 938 -16.89 2.33 -23.60
N LEU A 939 -17.21 3.41 -24.32
CA LEU A 939 -16.33 4.57 -24.52
C LEU A 939 -16.66 5.75 -23.58
N GLY A 940 -17.43 5.50 -22.51
CA GLY A 940 -17.73 6.47 -21.46
C GLY A 940 -16.56 6.66 -20.47
N PRO A 941 -16.57 7.74 -19.67
CA PRO A 941 -15.44 8.12 -18.81
C PRO A 941 -15.29 7.30 -17.52
N ASP A 942 -16.35 6.63 -17.04
CA ASP A 942 -16.38 5.91 -15.75
C ASP A 942 -16.46 4.38 -15.97
N PRO A 943 -15.35 3.62 -15.85
CA PRO A 943 -15.33 2.20 -16.22
C PRO A 943 -15.77 1.23 -15.11
N GLU A 944 -15.83 1.67 -13.85
CA GLU A 944 -15.75 0.74 -12.69
C GLU A 944 -17.09 0.04 -12.35
N ASP A 945 -18.23 0.73 -12.43
CA ASP A 945 -19.54 0.16 -12.07
C ASP A 945 -20.33 -0.46 -13.25
N GLY A 946 -19.96 -0.18 -14.50
CA GLY A 946 -20.77 -0.49 -15.69
C GLY A 946 -20.58 -1.81 -16.46
N PRO A 947 -19.44 -2.55 -16.41
CA PRO A 947 -19.08 -3.47 -17.50
C PRO A 947 -19.92 -4.75 -17.58
N ALA A 948 -20.23 -5.38 -16.43
CA ALA A 948 -20.85 -6.71 -16.40
C ALA A 948 -22.25 -6.78 -17.03
N VAL A 949 -23.02 -5.68 -16.98
CA VAL A 949 -24.33 -5.58 -17.63
C VAL A 949 -24.17 -5.46 -19.16
N LEU A 950 -23.22 -4.65 -19.62
CA LEU A 950 -22.90 -4.48 -21.04
C LEU A 950 -22.31 -5.76 -21.66
N ASP A 951 -21.58 -6.57 -20.88
CA ASP A 951 -21.08 -7.89 -21.30
C ASP A 951 -22.23 -8.88 -21.48
N SER A 952 -23.13 -8.95 -20.49
CA SER A 952 -24.31 -9.82 -20.50
C SER A 952 -25.24 -9.53 -21.69
N LEU A 953 -25.48 -8.24 -21.99
CA LEU A 953 -26.29 -7.82 -23.14
C LEU A 953 -25.63 -8.16 -24.48
N ALA A 954 -24.30 -7.97 -24.61
CA ALA A 954 -23.58 -8.30 -25.83
C ALA A 954 -23.57 -9.82 -26.10
N ALA A 955 -23.43 -10.64 -25.05
CA ALA A 955 -23.54 -12.09 -25.15
C ALA A 955 -24.95 -12.53 -25.59
N ALA A 956 -26.00 -11.93 -25.03
CA ALA A 956 -27.39 -12.23 -25.40
C ALA A 956 -27.68 -11.91 -26.89
N ILE A 957 -27.26 -10.73 -27.38
CA ILE A 957 -27.42 -10.34 -28.80
C ILE A 957 -26.62 -11.28 -29.71
N SER A 958 -25.42 -11.69 -29.31
CA SER A 958 -24.60 -12.65 -30.05
C SER A 958 -25.28 -14.02 -30.15
N ALA A 959 -25.90 -14.51 -29.06
CA ALA A 959 -26.68 -15.73 -29.05
C ALA A 959 -27.96 -15.64 -29.91
N MET A 960 -28.67 -14.51 -29.89
CA MET A 960 -29.80 -14.25 -30.80
C MET A 960 -29.36 -14.29 -32.26
N MET A 961 -28.23 -13.66 -32.59
CA MET A 961 -27.66 -13.63 -33.94
C MET A 961 -27.22 -15.02 -34.41
N MET A 962 -26.59 -15.82 -33.55
CA MET A 962 -26.29 -17.23 -33.82
C MET A 962 -27.55 -18.09 -33.99
N SER A 963 -28.64 -17.76 -33.31
CA SER A 963 -29.94 -18.43 -33.49
C SER A 963 -30.57 -18.11 -34.86
N VAL A 964 -30.48 -16.86 -35.31
CA VAL A 964 -30.92 -16.44 -36.67
C VAL A 964 -30.04 -17.08 -37.75
N LEU A 965 -28.73 -17.16 -37.53
CA LEU A 965 -27.78 -17.88 -38.39
C LEU A 965 -28.11 -19.37 -38.48
N GLY A 966 -28.39 -20.02 -37.34
CA GLY A 966 -28.83 -21.41 -37.28
C GLY A 966 -30.14 -21.63 -38.06
N LEU A 967 -31.10 -20.72 -37.97
CA LEU A 967 -32.32 -20.75 -38.77
C LEU A 967 -32.04 -20.60 -40.27
N MET A 968 -31.16 -19.67 -40.69
CA MET A 968 -30.74 -19.55 -42.10
C MET A 968 -30.08 -20.82 -42.61
N LEU A 969 -29.20 -21.44 -41.81
CA LEU A 969 -28.50 -22.66 -42.17
C LEU A 969 -29.47 -23.87 -42.27
N LEU A 970 -30.41 -23.99 -41.33
CA LEU A 970 -31.44 -25.04 -41.37
C LEU A 970 -32.37 -24.89 -42.59
N LEU A 971 -32.78 -23.66 -42.92
CA LEU A 971 -33.55 -23.36 -44.14
C LEU A 971 -32.74 -23.70 -45.42
N ALA A 972 -31.42 -23.45 -45.41
CA ALA A 972 -30.55 -23.79 -46.52
C ALA A 972 -30.34 -25.31 -46.68
N ILE A 973 -30.12 -26.03 -45.58
CA ILE A 973 -29.93 -27.49 -45.58
C ILE A 973 -31.22 -28.21 -45.96
N ALA A 974 -32.38 -27.83 -45.41
CA ALA A 974 -33.67 -28.45 -45.71
C ALA A 974 -33.96 -28.42 -47.22
N ALA A 975 -33.69 -27.31 -47.89
CA ALA A 975 -33.87 -27.15 -49.33
C ALA A 975 -33.05 -28.13 -50.20
N LEU A 976 -31.88 -28.58 -49.72
CA LEU A 976 -31.06 -29.57 -50.42
C LEU A 976 -31.66 -30.98 -50.36
N PHE A 977 -32.30 -31.32 -49.24
CA PHE A 977 -32.93 -32.64 -49.05
C PHE A 977 -34.36 -32.72 -49.60
N TYR A 978 -35.12 -31.63 -49.61
CA TYR A 978 -36.44 -31.56 -50.24
C TYR A 978 -36.36 -31.51 -51.77
N LYS A 979 -35.86 -32.60 -52.39
CA LYS A 979 -35.64 -32.75 -53.84
C LYS A 979 -36.86 -32.43 -54.71
N LYS A 980 -38.08 -32.62 -54.17
CA LYS A 980 -39.36 -32.28 -54.82
C LYS A 980 -39.61 -30.77 -54.90
N ALA A 981 -39.06 -29.98 -53.97
CA ALA A 981 -39.22 -28.52 -53.89
C ALA A 981 -38.22 -27.74 -54.78
N LEU A 982 -37.25 -28.41 -55.41
CA LEU A 982 -36.39 -27.83 -56.44
C LEU A 982 -37.11 -27.55 -57.77
N GLY A 983 -38.36 -28.04 -57.93
CA GLY A 983 -39.16 -27.82 -59.14
C GLY A 983 -40.68 -27.95 -58.99
N SER A 984 -41.24 -28.08 -57.78
CA SER A 984 -42.70 -27.98 -57.60
C SER A 984 -43.17 -26.52 -57.55
N ASN A 985 -44.43 -26.30 -57.91
CA ASN A 985 -45.13 -25.03 -57.74
C ASN A 985 -45.73 -24.85 -56.33
N ASP A 986 -45.63 -25.87 -55.47
CA ASP A 986 -46.16 -25.84 -54.10
C ASP A 986 -45.32 -24.92 -53.20
N GLU A 987 -45.93 -23.85 -52.69
CA GLU A 987 -45.24 -22.85 -51.87
C GLU A 987 -45.24 -23.24 -50.39
N LEU A 988 -44.05 -23.32 -49.78
CA LEU A 988 -43.92 -23.57 -48.34
C LEU A 988 -44.44 -22.36 -47.55
N TRP A 989 -45.48 -22.58 -46.73
CA TRP A 989 -46.13 -21.54 -45.91
C TRP A 989 -45.16 -20.69 -45.07
N ILE A 990 -44.06 -21.31 -44.61
CA ILE A 990 -42.98 -20.66 -43.85
C ILE A 990 -42.33 -19.53 -44.66
N MET A 991 -42.10 -19.71 -45.97
CA MET A 991 -41.40 -18.71 -46.81
C MET A 991 -42.26 -17.47 -47.08
N ASN A 992 -43.58 -17.64 -47.13
CA ASN A 992 -44.56 -16.58 -47.34
C ASN A 992 -45.06 -15.94 -46.04
N LEU A 993 -44.60 -16.41 -44.87
CA LEU A 993 -45.10 -16.00 -43.54
C LEU A 993 -46.64 -16.22 -43.39
N GLY A 994 -47.20 -17.19 -44.09
CA GLY A 994 -48.64 -17.45 -44.16
C GLY A 994 -49.02 -18.44 -45.26
N LYS A 995 -50.30 -18.81 -45.32
CA LYS A 995 -50.85 -19.57 -46.46
C LYS A 995 -51.19 -18.58 -47.59
N PRO A 996 -50.61 -18.72 -48.81
CA PRO A 996 -51.07 -17.93 -49.95
C PRO A 996 -52.50 -18.33 -50.35
N VAL A 997 -53.26 -17.39 -50.91
CA VAL A 997 -54.55 -17.70 -51.53
C VAL A 997 -54.32 -18.69 -52.69
N PRO A 998 -55.08 -19.78 -52.82
CA PRO A 998 -54.91 -20.71 -53.94
C PRO A 998 -55.06 -19.98 -55.28
N SER A 999 -54.13 -20.24 -56.21
CA SER A 999 -54.12 -19.56 -57.51
C SER A 999 -55.39 -19.78 -58.34
N LYS A 1000 -56.17 -20.82 -58.03
CA LYS A 1000 -57.49 -21.03 -58.63
C LYS A 1000 -58.49 -20.01 -58.07
N ASP A 1001 -58.70 -20.01 -56.76
CA ASP A 1001 -59.65 -19.15 -56.05
C ASP A 1001 -59.42 -17.66 -56.35
N PHE A 1002 -58.15 -17.24 -56.46
CA PHE A 1002 -57.81 -15.88 -56.90
C PHE A 1002 -58.21 -15.60 -58.35
N CYS A 1003 -57.93 -16.52 -59.29
CA CYS A 1003 -58.34 -16.38 -60.69
C CYS A 1003 -59.86 -16.43 -60.88
N ASP A 1004 -60.57 -17.29 -60.14
CA ASP A 1004 -62.03 -17.38 -60.16
C ASP A 1004 -62.65 -16.07 -59.65
N ASN A 1005 -62.17 -15.54 -58.52
CA ASN A 1005 -62.60 -14.23 -57.99
C ASN A 1005 -62.27 -13.06 -58.92
N LEU A 1006 -61.07 -13.00 -59.49
CA LEU A 1006 -60.66 -11.95 -60.42
C LEU A 1006 -61.47 -12.01 -61.73
N THR A 1007 -61.80 -13.21 -62.21
CA THR A 1007 -62.65 -13.42 -63.39
C THR A 1007 -64.08 -12.96 -63.11
N ASN A 1008 -64.64 -13.33 -61.95
CA ASN A 1008 -65.97 -12.89 -61.53
C ASN A 1008 -66.05 -11.36 -61.35
N PHE A 1009 -64.98 -10.73 -60.84
CA PHE A 1009 -64.86 -9.28 -60.78
C PHE A 1009 -64.86 -8.67 -62.20
N ILE A 1010 -63.96 -9.08 -63.09
CA ILE A 1010 -63.87 -8.56 -64.46
C ILE A 1010 -65.17 -8.77 -65.26
N GLN A 1011 -65.90 -9.88 -65.03
CA GLN A 1011 -67.17 -10.14 -65.69
C GLN A 1011 -68.34 -9.32 -65.12
N SER A 1012 -68.38 -9.10 -63.80
CA SER A 1012 -69.45 -8.31 -63.16
C SER A 1012 -69.32 -6.80 -63.38
N GLN A 1013 -68.09 -6.30 -63.63
CA GLN A 1013 -67.81 -4.87 -63.81
C GLN A 1013 -67.84 -4.40 -65.27
N LYS A 1014 -68.39 -5.20 -66.19
CA LYS A 1014 -68.28 -5.00 -67.64
C LYS A 1014 -69.03 -3.78 -68.19
N ASP A 1015 -70.05 -3.32 -67.48
CA ASP A 1015 -70.95 -2.22 -67.89
C ASP A 1015 -70.91 -1.00 -66.93
N MET A 1016 -69.94 -0.95 -65.99
CA MET A 1016 -69.82 0.12 -64.98
C MET A 1016 -69.35 1.45 -65.59
N GLN A 1017 -69.89 2.58 -65.10
CA GLN A 1017 -69.58 3.90 -65.67
C GLN A 1017 -68.30 4.52 -65.10
N GLU A 1018 -67.56 5.24 -65.95
CA GLU A 1018 -66.30 5.91 -65.58
C GLU A 1018 -66.44 6.82 -64.34
N LYS A 1019 -67.59 7.47 -64.18
CA LYS A 1019 -67.88 8.36 -63.05
C LYS A 1019 -67.94 7.63 -61.71
N GLU A 1020 -68.45 6.39 -61.68
CA GLU A 1020 -68.54 5.55 -60.48
C GLU A 1020 -67.15 5.03 -60.09
N VAL A 1021 -66.39 4.54 -61.08
CA VAL A 1021 -64.99 4.12 -60.89
C VAL A 1021 -64.16 5.28 -60.35
N ARG A 1022 -64.31 6.47 -60.93
CA ARG A 1022 -63.61 7.69 -60.51
C ARG A 1022 -63.95 8.07 -59.07
N GLN A 1023 -65.24 8.05 -58.69
CA GLN A 1023 -65.67 8.41 -57.34
C GLN A 1023 -65.14 7.43 -56.28
N VAL A 1024 -65.05 6.13 -56.59
CA VAL A 1024 -64.40 5.14 -55.72
C VAL A 1024 -62.89 5.38 -55.66
N VAL A 1025 -62.24 5.65 -56.80
CA VAL A 1025 -60.80 5.89 -56.90
C VAL A 1025 -60.36 7.17 -56.17
N GLU A 1026 -61.16 8.24 -56.20
CA GLU A 1026 -60.92 9.48 -55.45
C GLU A 1026 -61.19 9.34 -53.94
N ALA A 1027 -61.92 8.29 -53.52
CA ALA A 1027 -62.14 7.93 -52.12
C ALA A 1027 -61.10 6.94 -51.54
N LEU A 1028 -60.23 6.36 -52.37
CA LEU A 1028 -59.11 5.52 -51.91
C LEU A 1028 -58.05 6.38 -51.21
N CYS A 1029 -57.39 5.83 -50.18
CA CYS A 1029 -56.21 6.51 -49.64
C CYS A 1029 -55.03 6.40 -50.63
N VAL A 1030 -54.04 7.29 -50.48
CA VAL A 1030 -52.88 7.39 -51.39
C VAL A 1030 -52.10 6.06 -51.51
N TYR A 1031 -52.13 5.21 -50.48
CA TYR A 1031 -51.53 3.88 -50.50
C TYR A 1031 -52.38 2.87 -51.29
N ASP A 1032 -53.68 2.77 -51.02
CA ASP A 1032 -54.59 1.85 -51.73
C ASP A 1032 -54.65 2.17 -53.22
N TYR A 1033 -54.77 3.46 -53.56
CA TYR A 1033 -54.72 3.93 -54.95
C TYR A 1033 -53.43 3.50 -55.67
N ARG A 1034 -52.29 3.63 -54.98
CA ARG A 1034 -50.97 3.25 -55.50
C ARG A 1034 -50.87 1.75 -55.74
N ASP A 1035 -51.41 0.92 -54.85
CA ASP A 1035 -51.35 -0.54 -54.96
C ASP A 1035 -52.37 -1.11 -55.94
N VAL A 1036 -53.55 -0.50 -56.08
CA VAL A 1036 -54.50 -0.80 -57.18
C VAL A 1036 -53.86 -0.48 -58.54
N ASN A 1037 -53.31 0.73 -58.71
CA ASN A 1037 -52.59 1.13 -59.92
C ASN A 1037 -51.38 0.21 -60.20
N ALA A 1038 -50.59 -0.10 -59.17
CA ALA A 1038 -49.47 -1.03 -59.28
C ALA A 1038 -49.86 -2.43 -59.74
N SER A 1039 -51.04 -2.91 -59.32
CA SER A 1039 -51.62 -4.21 -59.68
C SER A 1039 -52.16 -4.23 -61.12
N ILE A 1040 -52.84 -3.16 -61.55
CA ILE A 1040 -53.30 -2.99 -62.94
C ILE A 1040 -52.10 -2.97 -63.92
N VAL A 1041 -51.03 -2.24 -63.57
CA VAL A 1041 -49.80 -2.20 -64.38
C VAL A 1041 -49.10 -3.57 -64.41
N LEU A 1042 -49.11 -4.32 -63.30
CA LEU A 1042 -48.54 -5.68 -63.26
C LEU A 1042 -49.32 -6.63 -64.18
N LEU A 1043 -50.65 -6.69 -64.02
CA LEU A 1043 -51.53 -7.59 -64.78
C LEU A 1043 -51.47 -7.29 -66.28
N SER A 1044 -51.56 -6.02 -66.69
CA SER A 1044 -51.45 -5.63 -68.11
C SER A 1044 -50.10 -6.00 -68.74
N THR A 1045 -49.01 -5.93 -67.97
CA THR A 1045 -47.66 -6.32 -68.42
C THR A 1045 -47.53 -7.82 -68.65
N GLU A 1046 -47.92 -8.64 -67.67
CA GLU A 1046 -47.81 -10.11 -67.75
C GLU A 1046 -48.82 -10.72 -68.75
N LEU A 1047 -49.97 -10.07 -68.96
CA LEU A 1047 -50.94 -10.44 -70.00
C LEU A 1047 -50.55 -9.92 -71.41
N GLY A 1048 -49.45 -9.18 -71.55
CA GLY A 1048 -48.90 -8.75 -72.84
C GLY A 1048 -49.62 -7.58 -73.54
N PHE A 1049 -50.56 -6.90 -72.86
CA PHE A 1049 -51.33 -5.79 -73.42
C PHE A 1049 -50.50 -4.49 -73.50
N ARG A 1050 -49.65 -4.37 -74.53
CA ARG A 1050 -48.90 -3.13 -74.80
C ARG A 1050 -49.75 -2.07 -75.48
N SER A 1051 -49.89 -0.94 -74.81
CA SER A 1051 -50.36 0.34 -75.34
C SER A 1051 -49.32 1.44 -75.12
N LYS A 1052 -49.45 2.58 -75.83
CA LYS A 1052 -48.62 3.78 -75.55
C LYS A 1052 -48.77 4.26 -74.09
N LEU A 1053 -49.95 4.08 -73.49
CA LEU A 1053 -50.23 4.46 -72.11
C LEU A 1053 -49.46 3.56 -71.12
N THR A 1054 -49.45 2.24 -71.33
CA THR A 1054 -48.70 1.31 -70.46
C THR A 1054 -47.19 1.49 -70.59
N ASP A 1055 -46.65 1.75 -71.79
CA ASP A 1055 -45.22 2.06 -71.96
C ASP A 1055 -44.86 3.41 -71.29
N ALA A 1056 -45.74 4.43 -71.36
CA ALA A 1056 -45.54 5.71 -70.67
C ALA A 1056 -45.65 5.61 -69.13
N LEU A 1057 -46.57 4.78 -68.61
CA LEU A 1057 -46.69 4.52 -67.17
C LEU A 1057 -45.51 3.68 -66.65
N ALA A 1058 -45.03 2.71 -67.42
CA ALA A 1058 -43.81 1.96 -67.11
C ALA A 1058 -42.57 2.89 -67.08
N MET A 1059 -42.47 3.84 -68.01
CA MET A 1059 -41.43 4.89 -67.99
C MET A 1059 -41.55 5.83 -66.77
N ARG A 1060 -42.76 6.31 -66.43
CA ARG A 1060 -42.98 7.15 -65.24
C ARG A 1060 -42.60 6.45 -63.93
N ARG A 1061 -42.72 5.11 -63.86
CA ARG A 1061 -42.26 4.28 -62.74
C ARG A 1061 -40.73 4.26 -62.55
N ILE A 1062 -39.96 4.76 -63.53
CA ILE A 1062 -38.49 4.82 -63.53
C ILE A 1062 -38.00 6.26 -63.27
N THR A 1063 -38.72 7.29 -63.72
CA THR A 1063 -38.28 8.69 -63.62
C THR A 1063 -38.70 9.41 -62.34
N SER A 1064 -39.63 8.87 -61.54
CA SER A 1064 -40.21 9.55 -60.36
C SER A 1064 -39.27 9.73 -59.15
N PHE A 1065 -37.96 9.54 -59.32
CA PHE A 1065 -36.93 9.77 -58.28
C PHE A 1065 -36.26 11.16 -58.39
N ALA A 1066 -36.58 11.94 -59.43
CA ALA A 1066 -35.86 13.18 -59.77
C ALA A 1066 -36.78 14.40 -60.00
N SER A 1067 -37.95 14.46 -59.35
CA SER A 1067 -38.75 15.69 -59.29
C SER A 1067 -39.71 15.69 -58.09
N PHE A 1068 -39.34 16.40 -57.03
CA PHE A 1068 -40.30 16.91 -56.03
C PHE A 1068 -40.18 18.45 -55.90
N SER A 1069 -40.02 19.10 -57.04
CA SER A 1069 -40.43 20.50 -57.21
C SER A 1069 -41.95 20.58 -57.06
N SER A 1070 -42.42 21.21 -55.98
CA SER A 1070 -43.84 21.52 -55.80
C SER A 1070 -44.31 22.50 -56.88
N VAL A 1071 -45.46 22.20 -57.50
CA VAL A 1071 -46.13 22.97 -58.54
C VAL A 1071 -47.63 23.00 -58.19
N PRO A 1072 -48.29 24.16 -58.18
CA PRO A 1072 -48.61 24.69 -56.85
C PRO A 1072 -50.08 25.04 -56.59
N ALA A 1073 -50.41 25.09 -55.30
CA ALA A 1073 -51.36 26.01 -54.69
C ALA A 1073 -50.72 26.46 -53.35
N GLY A 1074 -50.89 27.68 -52.83
CA GLY A 1074 -52.02 28.58 -53.01
C GLY A 1074 -53.06 28.27 -51.93
N ASN A 1075 -53.06 28.89 -50.75
CA ASN A 1075 -52.46 30.18 -50.39
C ASN A 1075 -51.83 30.23 -48.99
N LYS A 1076 -51.05 31.30 -48.79
CA LYS A 1076 -50.71 32.00 -47.54
C LYS A 1076 -51.55 31.63 -46.30
N THR A 1077 -50.99 31.07 -45.22
CA THR A 1077 -50.03 31.59 -44.20
C THR A 1077 -50.67 32.31 -43.01
N GLN A 1078 -50.30 31.79 -41.83
CA GLN A 1078 -50.06 32.49 -40.56
C GLN A 1078 -51.24 33.01 -39.74
N GLU A 1079 -51.02 32.87 -38.43
CA GLU A 1079 -51.57 33.70 -37.37
C GLU A 1079 -51.51 35.19 -37.75
N THR A 1080 -52.61 35.91 -37.61
CA THR A 1080 -52.60 37.37 -37.52
C THR A 1080 -52.75 37.80 -36.07
N ASP A 1081 -51.73 38.48 -35.57
CA ASP A 1081 -51.96 39.48 -34.53
C ASP A 1081 -52.94 40.53 -35.09
N ALA A 1082 -54.12 40.57 -34.48
CA ALA A 1082 -55.15 41.62 -34.58
C ALA A 1082 -55.96 41.80 -35.90
N LYS A 1083 -57.29 41.67 -35.71
CA LYS A 1083 -58.42 42.44 -36.31
C LYS A 1083 -59.09 42.01 -37.65
N ALA A 1084 -60.39 41.70 -37.49
CA ALA A 1084 -61.56 42.24 -38.20
C ALA A 1084 -62.30 41.37 -39.27
N GLU A 1085 -63.55 41.02 -38.90
CA GLU A 1085 -64.81 41.01 -39.68
C GLU A 1085 -65.07 40.00 -40.84
N ASN A 1086 -66.10 39.16 -40.57
CA ASN A 1086 -67.26 38.81 -41.41
C ASN A 1086 -67.21 37.82 -42.63
N VAL A 1087 -67.78 36.62 -42.39
CA VAL A 1087 -68.97 36.02 -43.06
C VAL A 1087 -68.93 35.55 -44.54
N SER A 1088 -69.43 34.31 -44.77
CA SER A 1088 -69.99 33.72 -46.04
C SER A 1088 -69.04 33.46 -47.23
N GLU A 1089 -69.29 32.58 -48.23
CA GLU A 1089 -70.16 31.39 -48.41
C GLU A 1089 -69.67 30.55 -49.64
N GLU A 1090 -70.34 29.42 -49.93
CA GLU A 1090 -70.47 28.68 -51.22
C GLU A 1090 -69.26 28.38 -52.16
N ASP A 1091 -68.86 27.10 -52.17
CA ASP A 1091 -69.10 26.07 -53.24
C ASP A 1091 -68.67 26.23 -54.73
N THR A 1092 -68.56 25.07 -55.41
CA THR A 1092 -68.48 24.76 -56.87
C THR A 1092 -67.13 24.78 -57.64
N CYS A 1093 -67.14 24.09 -58.80
CA CYS A 1093 -66.00 23.55 -59.57
C CYS A 1093 -65.86 24.16 -61.01
N LEU A 1094 -65.09 23.49 -61.91
CA LEU A 1094 -64.95 23.65 -63.39
C LEU A 1094 -63.60 24.28 -63.87
N GLU A 1095 -62.99 23.97 -65.04
CA GLU A 1095 -63.00 22.76 -65.91
C GLU A 1095 -61.86 22.81 -66.96
N SER A 1096 -61.43 21.66 -67.51
CA SER A 1096 -60.91 21.44 -68.88
C SER A 1096 -59.50 21.91 -69.39
N ASN A 1097 -58.81 20.95 -70.04
CA ASN A 1097 -58.26 20.93 -71.41
C ASN A 1097 -57.07 21.80 -71.97
N GLN A 1098 -56.07 21.05 -72.48
CA GLN A 1098 -55.49 21.05 -73.85
C GLN A 1098 -54.30 21.95 -74.31
N ASP A 1099 -53.21 21.24 -74.65
CA ASP A 1099 -52.46 21.22 -75.94
C ASP A 1099 -51.45 22.32 -76.40
N VAL A 1100 -50.62 21.86 -77.36
CA VAL A 1100 -49.68 22.56 -78.26
C VAL A 1100 -48.24 22.80 -77.74
N ALA A 1101 -47.27 22.85 -78.67
CA ALA A 1101 -45.82 22.84 -78.47
C ALA A 1101 -45.08 23.79 -79.45
N GLU A 1102 -43.74 23.64 -79.55
CA GLU A 1102 -42.79 24.18 -80.57
C GLU A 1102 -41.86 25.37 -80.18
N ALA A 1103 -40.88 25.60 -81.08
CA ALA A 1103 -40.04 26.81 -81.27
C ALA A 1103 -38.87 27.10 -80.31
N ALA A 1104 -37.76 26.38 -80.56
CA ALA A 1104 -36.39 26.68 -80.12
C ALA A 1104 -35.71 27.87 -80.86
N VAL A 1105 -34.41 28.11 -80.51
CA VAL A 1105 -33.23 28.22 -81.43
C VAL A 1105 -32.32 29.50 -81.42
N LEU A 1106 -31.00 29.24 -81.52
CA LEU A 1106 -29.81 30.12 -81.79
C LEU A 1106 -29.42 31.22 -80.76
N LYS A 1107 -28.13 31.61 -80.59
CA LYS A 1107 -26.99 31.79 -81.55
C LYS A 1107 -25.64 31.20 -81.05
N MET A 1108 -24.84 30.56 -81.95
CA MET A 1108 -23.55 31.01 -82.60
C MET A 1108 -22.33 31.16 -81.67
N GLU A 1109 -21.05 30.90 -82.00
CA GLU A 1109 -20.21 30.29 -83.10
C GLU A 1109 -18.74 30.31 -82.55
N LEU A 1110 -17.64 29.67 -82.99
CA LEU A 1110 -17.15 28.65 -83.97
C LEU A 1110 -15.75 28.17 -83.43
N HIS A 1111 -15.00 27.18 -83.93
CA HIS A 1111 -15.12 26.24 -85.07
C HIS A 1111 -14.92 24.77 -84.59
N ALA A 1112 -14.10 23.82 -85.07
CA ALA A 1112 -13.06 23.70 -86.11
C ALA A 1112 -13.04 22.26 -86.73
N GLU A 1113 -11.86 21.72 -87.06
CA GLU A 1113 -11.58 20.46 -87.81
C GLU A 1113 -10.60 19.53 -87.02
N GLU A 1114 -10.34 18.24 -87.30
CA GLU A 1114 -10.65 17.39 -88.48
C GLU A 1114 -10.68 15.85 -88.15
N THR A 1115 -11.35 15.05 -89.01
CA THR A 1115 -11.11 13.62 -89.37
C THR A 1115 -11.23 12.39 -88.39
N ARG A 1116 -12.17 11.49 -88.78
CA ARG A 1116 -12.00 10.04 -89.16
C ARG A 1116 -12.09 8.83 -88.18
N THR A 1117 -13.18 8.07 -88.41
CA THR A 1117 -13.29 6.62 -88.72
C THR A 1117 -13.02 5.48 -87.69
N GLU A 1118 -14.13 4.78 -87.40
CA GLU A 1118 -14.36 3.33 -87.61
C GLU A 1118 -13.93 2.22 -86.61
N TRP A 1119 -14.94 1.41 -86.25
CA TRP A 1119 -14.97 -0.03 -85.91
C TRP A 1119 -14.02 -0.62 -84.83
N ALA A 1120 -14.58 -0.89 -83.64
CA ALA A 1120 -14.47 -2.17 -82.92
C ALA A 1120 -15.63 -2.36 -81.92
#